data_AF-X0B0A3-F1
#
_entry.id   AF-X0B0A3-F1
#
_cell.length_a   1.000
_cell.length_b   1.000
_cell.length_c   1.000
_cell.angle_alpha   90.00
_cell.angle_beta   90.00
_cell.angle_gamma   90.00
#
_symmetry.space_group_name_H-M   'P 1'
#
loop_
_entity.id
_entity.type
_entity.pdbx_description
1 polymer ?
#
loop_
_entity_poly.entity_id
_entity_poly.type
_entity_poly.pdbx_seq_one_letter_code
_entity_poly.pdbx_strand_id
1 'polypeptide(L)'
;MHRRQSKRQCDFVTPCPDGSCCNRKRQCGYGEEVCGSKVCVSNCDATAACGKDSLGGKVKCPLNVCCSAYGYCGVEDDFCRAGNADNSCQKGFGSCTKIEPPSCGGRSAFARSIGYYQFANVRERQCNRITPKQIRTEGFTHLYGAFATINPDTFAVKPWHEDDVKLYKEFTGLKKKGLETWIAIGGWTFNDPGPTRTNFSDLSASLARRARFIKSLTSFLDENGFQGVELDWEYPGAPDRGGRKEDTDNYVSLLKDMRAAFGSKYGISIAIHTSYWYLRWFKSKEIEQYVDYMGIMTYDLHGPWDHDVKQVGRVILGHTNIPEIANWSLPLYYAGVDPAKVNMGLAYYARGYTVADSNCNGVGCKWSGTSRPAPCTNFGGVMSLEEIERMVKDEPGISPKLLPKDMMMELKFGNQWIGYDNKDTIYMKKKWASSRCFGGTMVWSVDMFSGSGSGDTPDDQSDGGSEDPGGGQGDGSGVIYIDPEIWEVDQPEVKCHPPCTMVLPPSSLKKPVTLTLPPYETSLDVAWSGKDGWHSTVQKTTLTPLVVTVTTVDVWHITIREDRTKLTTIWSTFDITPSIKVPTFIITNRLPETTKDSVTQPPGTKTITPPPYPWTYTPPTTRPSNTPGDDDDDDDEVIPPFPVVTWRPGKPGPICKKNCGKPCRVFCSHSCLLNCPDGGGDFADPRNPKPPKRPVPPNPTIPKPTGKPVKPTKIPTPGTTPENKEHEDNERQCAIEFGLPLPTWRDPATTTSVKPKPTPPKPSPKPDPKPPSPNPKTEEVKCYGIGGAWIHRALVIEALEDFCDRYEGQVLDAAKPETERTLECQHGVVCTGDGFGCVVNVLMSVTVKNGCRFTVGGKGPKSECGRILRRMIDECDASDVRYKKGGTMSSNCADWKFDPNYRGWWSKNQCSA
;
A
#
# COMPACT_ATOMS: atom_id res chain seq x y z
N MET A 1 -21.78 -16.65 2.38
CA MET A 1 -21.70 -18.08 1.99
C MET A 1 -22.00 -18.19 0.49
N HIS A 2 -21.34 -19.08 -0.25
CA HIS A 2 -21.64 -19.29 -1.66
C HIS A 2 -22.92 -20.12 -1.83
N ARG A 3 -23.77 -19.76 -2.79
CA ARG A 3 -25.01 -20.46 -3.16
C ARG A 3 -24.91 -20.94 -4.60
N ARG A 4 -25.58 -22.06 -4.94
CA ARG A 4 -25.75 -22.51 -6.32
C ARG A 4 -26.40 -21.40 -7.15
N GLN A 5 -25.77 -21.01 -8.26
CA GLN A 5 -26.30 -19.96 -9.13
C GLN A 5 -27.36 -20.53 -10.09
N SER A 6 -28.59 -20.01 -10.00
CA SER A 6 -29.74 -20.45 -10.82
C SER A 6 -29.81 -19.82 -12.22
N LYS A 7 -29.00 -18.79 -12.50
CA LYS A 7 -28.95 -18.10 -13.80
C LYS A 7 -27.78 -18.60 -14.64
N ARG A 8 -27.95 -18.65 -15.96
CA ARG A 8 -26.89 -19.02 -16.93
C ARG A 8 -25.73 -18.01 -16.85
N GLN A 9 -24.58 -18.42 -16.32
CA GLN A 9 -23.49 -17.49 -15.94
C GLN A 9 -22.08 -17.93 -16.33
N CYS A 10 -21.93 -18.99 -17.12
CA CYS A 10 -20.62 -19.51 -17.53
C CYS A 10 -20.63 -20.07 -18.96
N ASP A 11 -19.44 -20.25 -19.52
CA ASP A 11 -19.19 -20.99 -20.75
C ASP A 11 -17.74 -21.52 -20.77
N PHE A 12 -17.18 -21.79 -21.94
CA PHE A 12 -15.82 -22.31 -22.08
C PHE A 12 -14.73 -21.24 -21.84
N VAL A 13 -15.07 -19.94 -21.89
CA VAL A 13 -14.14 -18.82 -21.61
C VAL A 13 -14.45 -18.17 -20.26
N THR A 14 -15.73 -18.09 -19.91
CA THR A 14 -16.22 -17.45 -18.68
C THR A 14 -16.38 -18.50 -17.58
N PRO A 15 -15.44 -18.61 -16.62
CA PRO A 15 -15.58 -19.56 -15.51
C PRO A 15 -16.72 -19.13 -14.58
N CYS A 16 -17.23 -20.09 -13.81
CA CYS A 16 -18.27 -19.81 -12.81
C CYS A 16 -17.78 -18.82 -11.74
N PRO A 17 -18.59 -17.81 -11.34
CA PRO A 17 -18.15 -16.77 -10.40
C PRO A 17 -17.75 -17.27 -9.01
N ASP A 18 -18.16 -18.49 -8.64
CA ASP A 18 -17.86 -19.19 -7.38
C ASP A 18 -16.73 -20.23 -7.51
N GLY A 19 -16.11 -20.37 -8.69
CA GLY A 19 -15.07 -21.38 -8.93
C GLY A 19 -15.60 -22.83 -9.00
N SER A 20 -16.90 -23.02 -9.29
CA SER A 20 -17.48 -24.34 -9.59
C SER A 20 -17.31 -24.75 -11.06
N CYS A 21 -17.71 -25.97 -11.41
CA CYS A 21 -17.68 -26.45 -12.80
C CYS A 21 -18.70 -25.68 -13.66
N CYS A 22 -18.40 -25.50 -14.95
CA CYS A 22 -19.38 -25.04 -15.93
C CYS A 22 -19.80 -26.18 -16.86
N ASN A 23 -21.10 -26.38 -17.09
CA ASN A 23 -21.60 -27.36 -18.07
C ASN A 23 -22.04 -26.73 -19.40
N ARG A 24 -22.26 -27.58 -20.41
CA ARG A 24 -22.74 -27.19 -21.76
C ARG A 24 -24.09 -26.44 -21.76
N LYS A 25 -24.87 -26.52 -20.68
CA LYS A 25 -26.12 -25.77 -20.48
C LYS A 25 -25.89 -24.38 -19.84
N ARG A 26 -24.64 -23.97 -19.65
CA ARG A 26 -24.19 -22.72 -19.00
C ARG A 26 -24.56 -22.64 -17.52
N GLN A 27 -24.66 -23.79 -16.86
CA GLN A 27 -25.00 -23.88 -15.43
C GLN A 27 -23.73 -24.08 -14.60
N CYS A 28 -23.71 -23.46 -13.43
CA CYS A 28 -22.65 -23.58 -12.43
C CYS A 28 -23.05 -24.54 -11.30
N GLY A 29 -22.06 -25.27 -10.79
CA GLY A 29 -22.24 -26.20 -9.67
C GLY A 29 -21.21 -27.33 -9.67
N TYR A 30 -21.47 -28.32 -8.82
CA TYR A 30 -20.60 -29.48 -8.59
C TYR A 30 -21.32 -30.80 -8.91
N GLY A 31 -20.56 -31.90 -8.88
CA GLY A 31 -21.07 -33.26 -9.13
C GLY A 31 -21.29 -33.57 -10.61
N GLU A 32 -21.62 -34.82 -10.92
CA GLU A 32 -21.62 -35.37 -12.29
C GLU A 32 -22.51 -34.59 -13.28
N GLU A 33 -23.62 -33.98 -12.83
CA GLU A 33 -24.52 -33.18 -13.66
C GLU A 33 -23.90 -31.87 -14.18
N VAL A 34 -22.81 -31.40 -13.57
CA VAL A 34 -22.07 -30.20 -14.00
C VAL A 34 -20.63 -30.50 -14.38
N CYS A 35 -19.91 -31.24 -13.54
CA CYS A 35 -18.49 -31.55 -13.69
C CYS A 35 -18.21 -32.79 -14.57
N GLY A 36 -19.21 -33.63 -14.83
CA GLY A 36 -19.03 -34.89 -15.56
C GLY A 36 -18.35 -34.69 -16.90
N SER A 37 -17.40 -35.57 -17.25
CA SER A 37 -16.49 -35.40 -18.40
C SER A 37 -17.18 -35.23 -19.76
N LYS A 38 -18.43 -35.70 -19.87
CA LYS A 38 -19.27 -35.56 -21.08
C LYS A 38 -20.09 -34.26 -21.14
N VAL A 39 -20.29 -33.58 -20.00
CA VAL A 39 -21.20 -32.43 -19.84
C VAL A 39 -20.48 -31.13 -19.48
N CYS A 40 -19.31 -31.20 -18.84
CA CYS A 40 -18.52 -30.04 -18.47
C CYS A 40 -17.85 -29.37 -19.69
N VAL A 41 -17.57 -28.06 -19.57
CA VAL A 41 -16.85 -27.24 -20.56
C VAL A 41 -15.73 -26.37 -19.97
N SER A 42 -15.70 -26.16 -18.65
CA SER A 42 -14.65 -25.40 -17.97
C SER A 42 -14.59 -25.77 -16.49
N ASN A 43 -13.38 -25.78 -15.91
CA ASN A 43 -13.13 -26.02 -14.48
C ASN A 43 -13.69 -27.36 -13.97
N CYS A 44 -13.51 -28.44 -14.75
CA CYS A 44 -14.20 -29.72 -14.60
C CYS A 44 -13.69 -30.62 -13.46
N ASP A 45 -12.53 -30.28 -12.91
CA ASP A 45 -11.89 -30.89 -11.75
C ASP A 45 -12.28 -30.21 -10.42
N ALA A 46 -13.11 -29.16 -10.46
CA ALA A 46 -13.55 -28.46 -9.26
C ALA A 46 -14.40 -29.34 -8.34
N THR A 47 -13.89 -29.60 -7.14
CA THR A 47 -14.61 -30.35 -6.09
C THR A 47 -15.50 -29.44 -5.26
N ALA A 48 -16.63 -29.98 -4.79
CA ALA A 48 -17.54 -29.27 -3.90
C ALA A 48 -16.91 -28.92 -2.53
N ALA A 49 -17.47 -27.91 -1.86
CA ALA A 49 -17.03 -27.51 -0.52
C ALA A 49 -17.37 -28.55 0.58
N CYS A 50 -18.39 -29.37 0.34
CA CYS A 50 -18.80 -30.47 1.22
C CYS A 50 -19.48 -31.59 0.44
N GLY A 51 -19.71 -32.72 1.09
CA GLY A 51 -20.56 -33.78 0.54
C GLY A 51 -19.83 -34.83 -0.29
N LYS A 52 -20.60 -35.69 -0.95
CA LYS A 52 -20.11 -36.78 -1.83
C LYS A 52 -19.25 -36.27 -3.00
N ASP A 53 -19.51 -35.05 -3.46
CA ASP A 53 -18.84 -34.41 -4.61
C ASP A 53 -17.63 -33.54 -4.19
N SER A 54 -17.26 -33.57 -2.90
CA SER A 54 -16.07 -32.89 -2.37
C SER A 54 -14.79 -33.70 -2.55
N LEU A 55 -13.63 -33.11 -2.21
CA LEU A 55 -12.34 -33.78 -2.26
C LEU A 55 -12.35 -35.10 -1.46
N GLY A 56 -12.27 -36.24 -2.17
CA GLY A 56 -12.36 -37.58 -1.58
C GLY A 56 -13.74 -37.98 -1.06
N GLY A 57 -14.80 -37.22 -1.40
CA GLY A 57 -16.20 -37.50 -1.05
C GLY A 57 -16.52 -37.50 0.44
N LYS A 58 -15.68 -36.84 1.27
CA LYS A 58 -15.68 -36.96 2.74
C LYS A 58 -15.66 -35.61 3.48
N VAL A 59 -15.60 -34.48 2.79
CA VAL A 59 -15.47 -33.15 3.43
C VAL A 59 -16.81 -32.74 4.05
N LYS A 60 -16.78 -32.46 5.35
CA LYS A 60 -17.91 -31.86 6.09
C LYS A 60 -17.82 -30.34 6.04
N CYS A 61 -18.96 -29.66 6.13
CA CYS A 61 -19.00 -28.23 6.37
C CYS A 61 -18.38 -27.88 7.73
N PRO A 62 -17.41 -26.95 7.78
CA PRO A 62 -16.93 -26.39 9.03
C PRO A 62 -18.07 -25.76 9.84
N LEU A 63 -17.88 -25.67 11.16
CA LEU A 63 -18.89 -25.20 12.12
C LEU A 63 -20.21 -26.00 12.07
N ASN A 64 -20.22 -27.19 11.45
CA ASN A 64 -21.38 -28.06 11.35
C ASN A 64 -22.63 -27.39 10.70
N VAL A 65 -22.43 -26.32 9.92
CA VAL A 65 -23.49 -25.72 9.09
C VAL A 65 -23.96 -26.74 8.04
N CYS A 66 -25.10 -26.48 7.42
CA CYS A 66 -25.71 -27.45 6.51
C CYS A 66 -24.93 -27.62 5.20
N CYS A 67 -24.79 -28.87 4.77
CA CYS A 67 -24.28 -29.22 3.44
C CYS A 67 -25.44 -29.40 2.47
N SER A 68 -25.63 -28.44 1.56
CA SER A 68 -26.72 -28.48 0.58
C SER A 68 -26.62 -29.72 -0.33
N ALA A 69 -27.73 -30.06 -0.99
CA ALA A 69 -27.78 -31.13 -2.00
C ALA A 69 -26.64 -31.05 -3.03
N TYR A 70 -26.18 -29.82 -3.32
CA TYR A 70 -25.17 -29.47 -4.32
C TYR A 70 -23.77 -29.22 -3.76
N GLY A 71 -23.52 -29.58 -2.50
CA GLY A 71 -22.18 -29.52 -1.89
C GLY A 71 -21.69 -28.12 -1.51
N TYR A 72 -22.61 -27.19 -1.24
CA TYR A 72 -22.32 -25.87 -0.68
C TYR A 72 -22.63 -25.84 0.82
N CYS A 73 -21.88 -25.05 1.59
CA CYS A 73 -22.09 -24.90 3.04
C CYS A 73 -22.86 -23.62 3.41
N GLY A 74 -23.89 -23.74 4.24
CA GLY A 74 -24.63 -22.61 4.76
C GLY A 74 -25.71 -22.94 5.80
N VAL A 75 -26.38 -21.92 6.31
CA VAL A 75 -27.32 -22.00 7.45
C VAL A 75 -28.80 -21.76 7.07
N GLU A 76 -29.03 -21.49 5.79
CA GLU A 76 -30.33 -21.08 5.25
C GLU A 76 -31.11 -22.28 4.72
N ASP A 77 -32.40 -22.09 4.46
CA ASP A 77 -33.33 -23.11 4.01
C ASP A 77 -32.88 -23.86 2.74
N ASP A 78 -32.20 -23.20 1.80
CA ASP A 78 -31.64 -23.78 0.58
C ASP A 78 -30.39 -24.66 0.81
N PHE A 79 -29.86 -24.66 2.04
CA PHE A 79 -28.80 -25.58 2.47
C PHE A 79 -29.33 -26.67 3.40
N CYS A 80 -30.25 -26.33 4.29
CA CYS A 80 -30.66 -27.21 5.40
C CYS A 80 -31.86 -28.12 5.11
N ARG A 81 -32.71 -27.83 4.12
CA ARG A 81 -33.93 -28.62 3.90
C ARG A 81 -33.62 -30.06 3.46
N ALA A 82 -34.11 -31.03 4.24
CA ALA A 82 -34.20 -32.43 3.86
C ALA A 82 -35.68 -32.81 3.75
N GLY A 83 -36.25 -32.84 2.53
CA GLY A 83 -37.70 -33.04 2.40
C GLY A 83 -38.33 -33.20 1.01
N ASN A 84 -37.60 -33.05 -0.09
CA ASN A 84 -38.07 -33.43 -1.44
C ASN A 84 -36.92 -34.15 -2.16
N ALA A 85 -37.24 -35.21 -2.93
CA ALA A 85 -36.27 -36.18 -3.44
C ALA A 85 -35.16 -35.57 -4.32
N ASP A 86 -35.41 -34.41 -4.95
CA ASP A 86 -34.47 -33.75 -5.87
C ASP A 86 -33.60 -32.65 -5.23
N ASN A 87 -33.78 -32.34 -3.93
CA ASN A 87 -33.18 -31.15 -3.28
C ASN A 87 -32.75 -31.34 -1.81
N SER A 88 -32.54 -32.58 -1.33
CA SER A 88 -32.21 -32.83 0.08
C SER A 88 -30.76 -32.49 0.48
N CYS A 89 -30.59 -31.81 1.62
CA CYS A 89 -29.31 -31.71 2.34
C CYS A 89 -28.55 -33.06 2.45
N GLN A 90 -27.23 -33.04 2.29
CA GLN A 90 -26.38 -34.23 2.34
C GLN A 90 -26.08 -34.64 3.79
N LYS A 91 -26.87 -35.59 4.31
CA LYS A 91 -26.73 -36.14 5.68
C LYS A 91 -25.31 -36.66 5.94
N GLY A 92 -24.78 -36.35 7.14
CA GLY A 92 -23.44 -36.75 7.59
C GLY A 92 -22.33 -35.76 7.27
N PHE A 93 -22.59 -34.78 6.40
CA PHE A 93 -21.63 -33.74 5.98
C PHE A 93 -21.83 -32.38 6.66
N GLY A 94 -22.73 -32.30 7.64
CA GLY A 94 -23.08 -31.11 8.41
C GLY A 94 -24.44 -31.34 9.06
N SER A 95 -25.06 -30.28 9.61
CA SER A 95 -26.47 -30.33 9.96
C SER A 95 -27.35 -30.55 8.72
N CYS A 96 -28.50 -31.21 8.88
CA CYS A 96 -29.60 -31.16 7.91
C CYS A 96 -30.90 -30.71 8.57
N THR A 97 -30.75 -29.87 9.60
CA THR A 97 -31.80 -29.26 10.39
C THR A 97 -31.43 -27.79 10.58
N LYS A 98 -32.39 -26.89 10.37
CA LYS A 98 -32.19 -25.48 10.68
C LYS A 98 -32.05 -25.31 12.19
N ILE A 99 -30.98 -24.69 12.64
CA ILE A 99 -30.75 -24.38 14.05
C ILE A 99 -31.10 -22.91 14.26
N GLU A 100 -32.15 -22.67 15.04
CA GLU A 100 -32.55 -21.32 15.45
C GLU A 100 -31.67 -20.84 16.60
N PRO A 101 -31.31 -19.54 16.66
CA PRO A 101 -30.60 -18.98 17.80
C PRO A 101 -31.44 -19.12 19.07
N PRO A 102 -30.81 -19.39 20.24
CA PRO A 102 -31.52 -19.38 21.50
C PRO A 102 -32.08 -17.99 21.81
N SER A 103 -33.14 -17.96 22.61
CA SER A 103 -33.80 -16.73 23.06
C SER A 103 -33.69 -16.62 24.57
N CYS A 104 -33.10 -15.53 25.05
CA CYS A 104 -32.92 -15.26 26.48
C CYS A 104 -33.65 -13.98 26.93
N GLY A 105 -34.11 -13.99 28.18
CA GLY A 105 -34.54 -12.77 28.86
C GLY A 105 -33.38 -12.07 29.59
N GLY A 106 -33.64 -10.88 30.11
CA GLY A 106 -32.73 -10.18 31.02
C GLY A 106 -31.65 -9.34 30.33
N ARG A 107 -30.43 -9.36 30.88
CA ARG A 107 -29.35 -8.41 30.58
C ARG A 107 -27.97 -9.07 30.45
N SER A 108 -27.88 -10.29 29.92
CA SER A 108 -26.61 -11.05 29.83
C SER A 108 -25.50 -10.26 29.13
N ALA A 109 -25.80 -9.58 28.02
CA ALA A 109 -24.83 -8.77 27.29
C ALA A 109 -24.45 -7.44 27.98
N PHE A 110 -25.00 -7.17 29.17
CA PHE A 110 -24.55 -6.10 30.07
C PHE A 110 -23.65 -6.61 31.20
N ALA A 111 -23.57 -7.93 31.43
CA ALA A 111 -22.83 -8.51 32.55
C ALA A 111 -21.31 -8.45 32.36
N ARG A 112 -20.84 -8.69 31.13
CA ARG A 112 -19.45 -8.47 30.71
C ARG A 112 -19.39 -7.37 29.66
N SER A 113 -18.50 -6.40 29.87
CA SER A 113 -18.21 -5.32 28.91
C SER A 113 -16.70 -5.15 28.80
N ILE A 114 -16.16 -5.30 27.60
CA ILE A 114 -14.72 -5.29 27.28
C ILE A 114 -14.43 -4.05 26.42
N GLY A 115 -13.37 -3.32 26.70
CA GLY A 115 -12.95 -2.17 25.89
C GLY A 115 -11.51 -2.31 25.41
N TYR A 116 -11.28 -2.27 24.10
CA TYR A 116 -9.93 -2.23 23.55
C TYR A 116 -9.39 -0.81 23.62
N TYR A 117 -8.12 -0.65 23.96
CA TYR A 117 -7.39 0.61 23.95
C TYR A 117 -6.16 0.49 23.06
N GLN A 118 -6.06 1.33 22.03
CA GLN A 118 -4.93 1.31 21.11
C GLN A 118 -3.75 2.08 21.71
N PHE A 119 -2.65 1.41 22.08
CA PHE A 119 -1.42 2.08 22.54
C PHE A 119 -0.81 2.99 21.46
N ALA A 120 -1.04 2.68 20.19
CA ALA A 120 -0.73 3.53 19.04
C ALA A 120 -1.35 4.93 19.12
N ASN A 121 -2.50 5.10 19.79
CA ASN A 121 -3.25 6.35 19.85
C ASN A 121 -2.39 7.54 20.30
N VAL A 122 -1.56 7.39 21.34
CA VAL A 122 -0.74 8.50 21.86
C VAL A 122 0.47 8.85 20.97
N ARG A 123 0.82 8.00 20.00
CA ARG A 123 1.90 8.23 19.04
C ARG A 123 1.40 8.75 17.70
N GLU A 124 0.39 8.08 17.15
CA GLU A 124 0.03 8.14 15.73
C GLU A 124 -1.20 9.04 15.47
N ARG A 125 -2.03 9.30 16.48
CA ARG A 125 -3.24 10.11 16.32
C ARG A 125 -2.90 11.59 16.24
N GLN A 126 -3.51 12.30 15.28
CA GLN A 126 -3.16 13.69 14.99
C GLN A 126 -3.56 14.62 16.15
N CYS A 127 -4.80 14.49 16.61
CA CYS A 127 -5.36 15.17 17.77
C CYS A 127 -6.19 14.21 18.62
N ASN A 128 -6.74 14.68 19.74
CA ASN A 128 -7.52 13.85 20.66
C ASN A 128 -6.75 12.60 21.14
N ARG A 129 -5.48 12.79 21.53
CA ARG A 129 -4.61 11.73 22.06
C ARG A 129 -5.05 11.35 23.48
N ILE A 130 -5.47 10.11 23.66
CA ILE A 130 -5.97 9.55 24.92
C ILE A 130 -4.85 8.72 25.55
N THR A 131 -4.24 9.23 26.62
CA THR A 131 -3.35 8.42 27.49
C THR A 131 -4.16 7.39 28.28
N PRO A 132 -3.54 6.31 28.80
CA PRO A 132 -4.27 5.33 29.61
C PRO A 132 -5.04 5.93 30.79
N LYS A 133 -4.48 6.93 31.49
CA LYS A 133 -5.17 7.70 32.55
C LYS A 133 -6.45 8.42 32.11
N GLN A 134 -6.59 8.74 30.82
CA GLN A 134 -7.75 9.46 30.25
C GLN A 134 -8.86 8.51 29.76
N ILE A 135 -8.66 7.18 29.80
CA ILE A 135 -9.68 6.22 29.39
C ILE A 135 -10.92 6.33 30.30
N ARG A 136 -12.11 6.51 29.71
CA ARG A 136 -13.38 6.38 30.45
C ARG A 136 -13.63 4.92 30.78
N THR A 137 -13.47 4.57 32.06
CA THR A 137 -13.53 3.17 32.54
C THR A 137 -14.93 2.73 32.98
N GLU A 138 -15.90 3.64 32.99
CA GLU A 138 -17.20 3.46 33.61
C GLU A 138 -18.03 2.41 32.85
N GLY A 139 -18.49 1.38 33.57
CA GLY A 139 -19.29 0.30 32.98
C GLY A 139 -18.48 -0.77 32.22
N PHE A 140 -17.15 -0.65 32.14
CA PHE A 140 -16.29 -1.73 31.68
C PHE A 140 -15.95 -2.71 32.82
N THR A 141 -15.78 -3.97 32.43
CA THR A 141 -15.33 -5.08 33.29
C THR A 141 -13.90 -5.53 32.94
N HIS A 142 -13.48 -5.30 31.69
CA HIS A 142 -12.15 -5.59 31.21
C HIS A 142 -11.71 -4.47 30.25
N LEU A 143 -10.43 -4.09 30.29
CA LEU A 143 -9.77 -3.26 29.29
C LEU A 143 -8.62 -4.04 28.65
N TYR A 144 -8.56 -4.05 27.32
CA TYR A 144 -7.57 -4.80 26.54
C TYR A 144 -6.60 -3.82 25.87
N GLY A 145 -5.32 -3.91 26.22
CA GLY A 145 -4.28 -3.10 25.61
C GLY A 145 -3.88 -3.65 24.24
N ALA A 146 -4.17 -2.91 23.17
CA ALA A 146 -3.93 -3.29 21.79
C ALA A 146 -2.72 -2.48 21.23
N PHE A 147 -1.59 -3.09 20.85
CA PHE A 147 -1.24 -4.51 20.90
C PHE A 147 0.17 -4.71 21.44
N ALA A 148 0.46 -5.93 21.89
CA ALA A 148 1.82 -6.47 21.89
C ALA A 148 2.01 -7.38 20.66
N THR A 149 3.23 -7.79 20.37
CA THR A 149 3.57 -8.58 19.18
C THR A 149 4.46 -9.79 19.52
N ILE A 150 4.76 -10.61 18.52
CA ILE A 150 5.53 -11.85 18.66
C ILE A 150 6.78 -11.71 17.79
N ASN A 151 7.96 -11.98 18.36
CA ASN A 151 9.20 -12.04 17.58
C ASN A 151 9.18 -13.30 16.67
N PRO A 152 9.38 -13.16 15.34
CA PRO A 152 9.17 -14.26 14.38
C PRO A 152 10.21 -15.38 14.46
N ASP A 153 11.42 -15.11 14.96
CA ASP A 153 12.48 -16.11 15.06
C ASP A 153 12.42 -16.93 16.36
N THR A 154 12.06 -16.27 17.46
CA THR A 154 12.12 -16.83 18.83
C THR A 154 10.75 -17.24 19.37
N PHE A 155 9.68 -16.70 18.80
CA PHE A 155 8.30 -16.77 19.30
C PHE A 155 8.11 -16.15 20.70
N ALA A 156 9.04 -15.31 21.14
CA ALA A 156 8.90 -14.52 22.36
C ALA A 156 7.88 -13.38 22.16
N VAL A 157 7.11 -13.08 23.20
CA VAL A 157 6.26 -11.89 23.25
C VAL A 157 7.13 -10.66 23.47
N LYS A 158 6.87 -9.60 22.73
CA LYS A 158 7.56 -8.31 22.87
C LYS A 158 6.57 -7.14 22.68
N PRO A 159 6.91 -5.92 23.11
CA PRO A 159 6.14 -4.72 22.78
C PRO A 159 6.01 -4.54 21.26
N TRP A 160 4.92 -3.92 20.80
CA TRP A 160 4.77 -3.56 19.40
C TRP A 160 5.76 -2.45 19.03
N HIS A 161 5.77 -1.38 19.83
CA HIS A 161 6.75 -0.29 19.83
C HIS A 161 7.45 -0.20 21.20
N GLU A 162 8.70 0.27 21.26
CA GLU A 162 9.44 0.35 22.53
C GLU A 162 8.81 1.35 23.52
N ASP A 163 8.18 2.41 23.02
CA ASP A 163 7.43 3.37 23.85
C ASP A 163 6.17 2.80 24.50
N ASP A 164 5.59 1.70 23.99
CA ASP A 164 4.43 1.05 24.62
C ASP A 164 4.75 0.59 26.04
N VAL A 165 6.01 0.21 26.31
CA VAL A 165 6.48 -0.26 27.62
C VAL A 165 6.21 0.75 28.74
N LYS A 166 6.32 2.05 28.41
CA LYS A 166 6.05 3.16 29.35
C LYS A 166 4.56 3.23 29.71
N LEU A 167 3.69 2.86 28.78
CA LEU A 167 2.23 2.92 28.90
C LEU A 167 1.66 1.69 29.63
N TYR A 168 2.31 0.52 29.53
CA TYR A 168 1.78 -0.73 30.12
C TYR A 168 1.49 -0.63 31.61
N LYS A 169 2.39 -0.05 32.41
CA LYS A 169 2.18 0.10 33.86
C LYS A 169 1.13 1.17 34.21
N GLU A 170 0.93 2.16 33.34
CA GLU A 170 -0.15 3.12 33.51
C GLU A 170 -1.51 2.46 33.21
N PHE A 171 -1.57 1.70 32.11
CA PHE A 171 -2.75 0.94 31.71
C PHE A 171 -3.13 -0.13 32.73
N THR A 172 -2.19 -0.96 33.19
CA THR A 172 -2.47 -1.96 34.24
C THR A 172 -2.67 -1.34 35.62
N GLY A 173 -2.37 -0.04 35.78
CA GLY A 173 -2.75 0.77 36.93
C GLY A 173 -4.24 1.12 36.99
N LEU A 174 -4.99 1.00 35.88
CA LEU A 174 -6.44 1.25 35.83
C LEU A 174 -7.26 0.14 36.51
N LYS A 175 -6.66 -1.01 36.80
CA LYS A 175 -7.34 -2.14 37.43
C LYS A 175 -7.91 -1.75 38.80
N LYS A 176 -9.16 -2.14 39.04
CA LYS A 176 -9.89 -1.88 40.28
C LYS A 176 -10.87 -3.03 40.54
N LYS A 177 -11.54 -3.04 41.68
CA LYS A 177 -12.52 -4.10 42.00
C LYS A 177 -13.62 -4.12 40.92
N GLY A 178 -13.69 -5.21 40.15
CA GLY A 178 -14.63 -5.36 39.03
C GLY A 178 -14.13 -4.87 37.67
N LEU A 179 -12.87 -4.43 37.56
CA LEU A 179 -12.22 -4.07 36.29
C LEU A 179 -10.83 -4.69 36.18
N GLU A 180 -10.64 -5.53 35.15
CA GLU A 180 -9.36 -6.15 34.82
C GLU A 180 -8.67 -5.50 33.62
N THR A 181 -7.34 -5.61 33.55
CA THR A 181 -6.53 -5.09 32.45
C THR A 181 -5.72 -6.23 31.82
N TRP A 182 -5.98 -6.54 30.56
CA TRP A 182 -5.34 -7.63 29.80
C TRP A 182 -4.59 -7.06 28.59
N ILE A 183 -3.73 -7.86 27.94
CA ILE A 183 -3.01 -7.49 26.71
C ILE A 183 -3.59 -8.25 25.51
N ALA A 184 -3.84 -7.56 24.40
CA ALA A 184 -4.14 -8.19 23.11
C ALA A 184 -2.86 -8.36 22.28
N ILE A 185 -2.71 -9.50 21.61
CA ILE A 185 -1.55 -9.82 20.76
C ILE A 185 -2.04 -10.17 19.36
N GLY A 186 -1.53 -9.49 18.34
CA GLY A 186 -1.92 -9.67 16.95
C GLY A 186 -2.56 -8.42 16.35
N GLY A 187 -3.80 -8.55 15.88
CA GLY A 187 -4.54 -7.51 15.16
C GLY A 187 -4.21 -7.46 13.67
N TRP A 188 -5.05 -6.77 12.89
CA TRP A 188 -4.99 -6.78 11.41
C TRP A 188 -3.58 -6.64 10.84
N THR A 189 -2.85 -5.57 11.16
CA THR A 189 -1.50 -5.31 10.61
C THR A 189 -0.47 -6.40 10.92
N PHE A 190 -0.68 -7.21 11.97
CA PHE A 190 0.22 -8.34 12.29
C PHE A 190 0.26 -9.39 11.16
N ASN A 191 -0.86 -9.59 10.46
CA ASN A 191 -1.03 -10.59 9.39
C ASN A 191 -0.87 -10.02 7.97
N ASP A 192 -0.48 -8.74 7.83
CA ASP A 192 -0.16 -8.12 6.54
C ASP A 192 1.16 -8.64 5.93
N PRO A 193 1.46 -8.40 4.63
CA PRO A 193 2.71 -8.81 4.00
C PRO A 193 3.96 -8.32 4.75
N GLY A 194 4.66 -9.23 5.42
CA GLY A 194 5.80 -8.89 6.28
C GLY A 194 6.27 -10.06 7.14
N PRO A 195 7.25 -9.84 8.03
CA PRO A 195 7.87 -10.89 8.83
C PRO A 195 6.93 -11.54 9.86
N THR A 196 5.85 -10.86 10.25
CA THR A 196 4.85 -11.38 11.19
C THR A 196 3.71 -12.17 10.53
N ARG A 197 3.57 -12.09 9.18
CA ARG A 197 2.42 -12.63 8.41
C ARG A 197 2.00 -14.05 8.80
N THR A 198 2.97 -14.97 8.92
CA THR A 198 2.74 -16.40 9.20
C THR A 198 3.01 -16.79 10.65
N ASN A 199 3.31 -15.83 11.51
CA ASN A 199 3.95 -16.06 12.80
C ASN A 199 3.08 -16.87 13.76
N PHE A 200 1.75 -16.62 13.82
CA PHE A 200 0.81 -17.47 14.56
C PHE A 200 0.70 -18.90 14.01
N SER A 201 0.75 -19.09 12.68
CA SER A 201 0.74 -20.43 12.05
C SER A 201 2.03 -21.17 12.39
N ASP A 202 3.18 -20.51 12.25
CA ASP A 202 4.49 -21.09 12.58
C ASP A 202 4.64 -21.41 14.07
N LEU A 203 4.12 -20.56 14.94
CA LEU A 203 4.04 -20.77 16.39
C LEU A 203 3.19 -22.01 16.72
N SER A 204 1.92 -22.00 16.29
CA SER A 204 0.94 -23.00 16.71
C SER A 204 1.28 -24.41 16.19
N ALA A 205 1.91 -24.52 15.03
CA ALA A 205 2.32 -25.78 14.40
C ALA A 205 3.38 -26.61 15.15
N SER A 206 3.98 -26.12 16.24
CA SER A 206 5.02 -26.88 16.97
C SER A 206 4.92 -26.73 18.49
N LEU A 207 4.78 -27.85 19.20
CA LEU A 207 4.80 -27.93 20.67
C LEU A 207 5.98 -27.15 21.28
N ALA A 208 7.17 -27.25 20.68
CA ALA A 208 8.37 -26.57 21.16
C ALA A 208 8.37 -25.04 20.93
N ARG A 209 7.60 -24.54 19.95
CA ARG A 209 7.38 -23.10 19.73
C ARG A 209 6.28 -22.58 20.64
N ARG A 210 5.16 -23.31 20.75
CA ARG A 210 4.07 -23.02 21.70
C ARG A 210 4.58 -22.89 23.13
N ALA A 211 5.40 -23.85 23.59
CA ALA A 211 6.01 -23.78 24.93
C ALA A 211 6.92 -22.55 25.15
N ARG A 212 7.65 -22.07 24.11
CA ARG A 212 8.46 -20.85 24.20
C ARG A 212 7.60 -19.60 24.32
N PHE A 213 6.59 -19.49 23.46
CA PHE A 213 5.61 -18.40 23.49
C PHE A 213 4.89 -18.35 24.82
N ILE A 214 4.33 -19.47 25.29
CA ILE A 214 3.60 -19.55 26.56
C ILE A 214 4.52 -19.12 27.71
N LYS A 215 5.76 -19.60 27.77
CA LYS A 215 6.73 -19.18 28.80
C LYS A 215 7.00 -17.66 28.73
N SER A 216 7.27 -17.14 27.54
CA SER A 216 7.56 -15.71 27.33
C SER A 216 6.36 -14.83 27.65
N LEU A 217 5.15 -15.28 27.33
CA LEU A 217 3.90 -14.61 27.61
C LEU A 217 3.62 -14.58 29.12
N THR A 218 3.80 -15.70 29.83
CA THR A 218 3.71 -15.73 31.30
C THR A 218 4.61 -14.67 31.95
N SER A 219 5.89 -14.62 31.54
CA SER A 219 6.82 -13.59 32.01
C SER A 219 6.34 -12.16 31.67
N PHE A 220 5.91 -11.92 30.43
CA PHE A 220 5.41 -10.61 30.00
C PHE A 220 4.17 -10.16 30.79
N LEU A 221 3.24 -11.07 31.11
CA LEU A 221 2.06 -10.79 31.92
C LEU A 221 2.44 -10.47 33.38
N ASP A 222 3.35 -11.25 33.98
CA ASP A 222 3.88 -11.01 35.33
C ASP A 222 4.63 -9.66 35.43
N GLU A 223 5.54 -9.38 34.51
CA GLU A 223 6.41 -8.18 34.53
C GLU A 223 5.63 -6.86 34.36
N ASN A 224 4.56 -6.88 33.56
CA ASN A 224 3.75 -5.69 33.24
C ASN A 224 2.45 -5.61 34.06
N GLY A 225 2.12 -6.65 34.83
CA GLY A 225 0.98 -6.66 35.76
C GLY A 225 -0.39 -6.88 35.11
N PHE A 226 -0.43 -7.50 33.93
CA PHE A 226 -1.66 -7.87 33.21
C PHE A 226 -2.33 -9.09 33.85
N GLN A 227 -3.66 -9.13 33.78
CA GLN A 227 -4.50 -10.19 34.39
C GLN A 227 -4.95 -11.26 33.39
N GLY A 228 -4.64 -11.09 32.11
CA GLY A 228 -4.96 -12.04 31.06
C GLY A 228 -4.44 -11.59 29.71
N VAL A 229 -4.73 -12.40 28.70
CA VAL A 229 -4.32 -12.20 27.30
C VAL A 229 -5.50 -12.41 26.37
N GLU A 230 -5.46 -11.72 25.23
CA GLU A 230 -6.23 -12.09 24.06
C GLU A 230 -5.31 -12.37 22.86
N LEU A 231 -5.66 -13.39 22.07
CA LEU A 231 -4.99 -13.67 20.79
C LEU A 231 -5.89 -13.25 19.62
N ASP A 232 -5.45 -12.20 18.93
CA ASP A 232 -6.12 -11.60 17.77
C ASP A 232 -5.41 -12.05 16.49
N TRP A 233 -5.52 -13.34 16.20
CA TRP A 233 -5.01 -13.92 14.96
C TRP A 233 -6.00 -13.70 13.83
N GLU A 234 -5.60 -12.91 12.83
CA GLU A 234 -6.45 -12.50 11.72
C GLU A 234 -5.97 -13.01 10.34
N TYR A 235 -6.19 -14.28 9.96
CA TYR A 235 -6.97 -15.33 10.62
C TYR A 235 -6.31 -16.71 10.46
N PRO A 236 -6.50 -17.67 11.39
CA PRO A 236 -6.09 -19.05 11.18
C PRO A 236 -6.69 -19.61 9.88
N GLY A 237 -5.92 -20.39 9.13
CA GLY A 237 -6.39 -21.09 7.94
C GLY A 237 -6.68 -20.23 6.70
N ALA A 238 -6.78 -18.90 6.82
CA ALA A 238 -7.07 -17.98 5.72
C ALA A 238 -5.79 -17.66 4.90
N PRO A 239 -5.62 -18.17 3.66
CA PRO A 239 -4.35 -18.05 2.92
C PRO A 239 -4.03 -16.59 2.53
N ASP A 240 -5.06 -15.80 2.27
CA ASP A 240 -5.01 -14.35 2.02
C ASP A 240 -4.38 -13.57 3.19
N ARG A 241 -4.47 -14.12 4.41
CA ARG A 241 -3.83 -13.61 5.64
C ARG A 241 -2.61 -14.43 6.10
N GLY A 242 -2.10 -15.34 5.27
CA GLY A 242 -0.94 -16.19 5.59
C GLY A 242 -1.23 -17.43 6.44
N GLY A 243 -2.51 -17.75 6.68
CA GLY A 243 -2.92 -18.99 7.35
C GLY A 243 -2.76 -20.24 6.49
N ARG A 244 -2.70 -21.40 7.15
CA ARG A 244 -2.55 -22.75 6.60
C ARG A 244 -3.65 -23.67 7.14
N LYS A 245 -4.06 -24.69 6.39
CA LYS A 245 -5.19 -25.55 6.74
C LYS A 245 -5.07 -26.20 8.13
N GLU A 246 -3.85 -26.50 8.55
CA GLU A 246 -3.50 -27.12 9.82
C GLU A 246 -3.73 -26.19 11.03
N ASP A 247 -3.82 -24.87 10.81
CA ASP A 247 -4.05 -23.86 11.85
C ASP A 247 -5.32 -24.14 12.66
N THR A 248 -6.35 -24.69 12.03
CA THR A 248 -7.62 -25.03 12.67
C THR A 248 -7.45 -26.00 13.85
N ASP A 249 -6.55 -26.98 13.75
CA ASP A 249 -6.22 -27.92 14.84
C ASP A 249 -5.06 -27.40 15.73
N ASN A 250 -4.10 -26.71 15.13
CA ASN A 250 -2.97 -26.13 15.83
C ASN A 250 -3.39 -25.02 16.80
N TYR A 251 -4.43 -24.23 16.48
CA TYR A 251 -4.91 -23.15 17.35
C TYR A 251 -5.63 -23.71 18.59
N VAL A 252 -6.42 -24.77 18.44
CA VAL A 252 -6.97 -25.53 19.59
C VAL A 252 -5.84 -26.05 20.47
N SER A 253 -4.78 -26.59 19.85
CA SER A 253 -3.60 -27.08 20.57
C SER A 253 -2.87 -25.97 21.34
N LEU A 254 -2.76 -24.76 20.77
CA LEU A 254 -2.17 -23.61 21.45
C LEU A 254 -3.00 -23.14 22.65
N LEU A 255 -4.31 -22.98 22.48
CA LEU A 255 -5.18 -22.53 23.56
C LEU A 255 -5.27 -23.57 24.69
N LYS A 256 -5.23 -24.87 24.35
CA LYS A 256 -5.10 -25.96 25.31
C LYS A 256 -3.81 -25.90 26.13
N ASP A 257 -2.67 -25.75 25.46
CA ASP A 257 -1.37 -25.65 26.13
C ASP A 257 -1.29 -24.37 27.00
N MET A 258 -1.87 -23.25 26.54
CA MET A 258 -2.00 -22.02 27.33
C MET A 258 -2.85 -22.22 28.57
N ARG A 259 -4.06 -22.81 28.46
CA ARG A 259 -4.92 -23.07 29.62
C ARG A 259 -4.25 -24.00 30.64
N ALA A 260 -3.53 -25.02 30.17
CA ALA A 260 -2.76 -25.91 31.04
C ALA A 260 -1.65 -25.17 31.82
N ALA A 261 -0.99 -24.18 31.19
CA ALA A 261 0.06 -23.39 31.84
C ALA A 261 -0.48 -22.27 32.76
N PHE A 262 -1.59 -21.63 32.38
CA PHE A 262 -2.16 -20.49 33.12
C PHE A 262 -3.08 -20.92 34.26
N GLY A 263 -3.76 -22.06 34.13
CA GLY A 263 -4.79 -22.50 35.06
C GLY A 263 -5.89 -21.44 35.20
N SER A 264 -6.02 -20.89 36.40
CA SER A 264 -6.89 -19.76 36.74
C SER A 264 -6.12 -18.48 37.11
N LYS A 265 -4.80 -18.42 36.91
CA LYS A 265 -3.98 -17.22 37.23
C LYS A 265 -4.24 -16.09 36.22
N TYR A 266 -4.45 -16.44 34.96
CA TYR A 266 -4.66 -15.51 33.87
C TYR A 266 -5.87 -15.88 33.03
N GLY A 267 -6.60 -14.86 32.61
CA GLY A 267 -7.64 -15.00 31.60
C GLY A 267 -7.09 -15.22 30.19
N ILE A 268 -7.87 -15.92 29.35
CA ILE A 268 -7.59 -16.16 27.94
C ILE A 268 -8.86 -15.84 27.13
N SER A 269 -8.76 -14.86 26.23
CA SER A 269 -9.77 -14.60 25.19
C SER A 269 -9.17 -14.84 23.80
N ILE A 270 -10.02 -14.84 22.78
CA ILE A 270 -9.61 -14.69 21.37
C ILE A 270 -10.61 -13.80 20.63
N ALA A 271 -10.13 -12.97 19.69
CA ALA A 271 -11.01 -12.40 18.67
C ALA A 271 -11.38 -13.47 17.61
N ILE A 272 -12.66 -13.47 17.21
CA ILE A 272 -13.20 -14.28 16.13
C ILE A 272 -13.99 -13.39 15.17
N HIS A 273 -13.93 -13.68 13.88
CA HIS A 273 -14.61 -12.89 12.86
C HIS A 273 -16.07 -13.33 12.64
N THR A 274 -16.97 -12.43 12.25
CA THR A 274 -18.37 -12.75 11.92
C THR A 274 -18.54 -13.55 10.63
N SER A 275 -17.98 -13.05 9.52
CA SER A 275 -18.09 -13.72 8.21
C SER A 275 -17.63 -15.17 8.27
N TYR A 276 -18.51 -16.07 7.79
CA TYR A 276 -18.24 -17.50 7.63
C TYR A 276 -16.95 -17.81 6.85
N TRP A 277 -16.48 -16.90 5.97
CA TRP A 277 -15.24 -17.10 5.22
C TRP A 277 -14.00 -17.24 6.11
N TYR A 278 -13.97 -16.49 7.22
CA TYR A 278 -12.91 -16.56 8.22
C TYR A 278 -13.31 -17.43 9.40
N LEU A 279 -14.55 -17.31 9.90
CA LEU A 279 -15.02 -18.06 11.07
C LEU A 279 -14.94 -19.58 10.90
N ARG A 280 -15.08 -20.10 9.67
CA ARG A 280 -14.98 -21.54 9.36
C ARG A 280 -13.66 -22.21 9.79
N TRP A 281 -12.59 -21.43 9.97
CA TRP A 281 -11.28 -21.95 10.38
C TRP A 281 -11.13 -22.09 11.90
N PHE A 282 -12.08 -21.56 12.67
CA PHE A 282 -12.11 -21.66 14.13
C PHE A 282 -12.95 -22.88 14.53
N LYS A 283 -12.35 -23.82 15.25
CA LYS A 283 -13.08 -24.89 15.95
C LYS A 283 -13.72 -24.36 17.23
N SER A 284 -14.62 -23.38 17.12
CA SER A 284 -15.12 -22.60 18.26
C SER A 284 -15.64 -23.45 19.43
N LYS A 285 -16.23 -24.63 19.17
CA LYS A 285 -16.72 -25.57 20.19
C LYS A 285 -15.62 -26.40 20.89
N GLU A 286 -14.47 -26.59 20.26
CA GLU A 286 -13.28 -27.15 20.92
C GLU A 286 -12.53 -26.02 21.66
N ILE A 287 -12.51 -24.82 21.10
CA ILE A 287 -11.85 -23.62 21.66
C ILE A 287 -12.50 -23.14 22.96
N GLU A 288 -13.83 -23.10 23.07
CA GLU A 288 -14.56 -22.58 24.24
C GLU A 288 -14.21 -23.27 25.58
N GLN A 289 -13.62 -24.47 25.51
CA GLN A 289 -13.17 -25.26 26.65
C GLN A 289 -11.88 -24.71 27.28
N TYR A 290 -11.10 -23.95 26.51
CA TYR A 290 -9.78 -23.46 26.90
C TYR A 290 -9.74 -21.93 27.09
N VAL A 291 -10.67 -21.19 26.48
CA VAL A 291 -10.81 -19.74 26.67
C VAL A 291 -11.88 -19.42 27.72
N ASP A 292 -11.73 -18.29 28.41
CA ASP A 292 -12.75 -17.79 29.33
C ASP A 292 -14.00 -17.35 28.55
N TYR A 293 -13.78 -16.75 27.38
CA TYR A 293 -14.79 -16.35 26.40
C TYR A 293 -14.12 -16.00 25.05
N MET A 294 -14.91 -15.63 24.05
CA MET A 294 -14.49 -15.20 22.71
C MET A 294 -15.13 -13.86 22.37
N GLY A 295 -14.39 -12.97 21.72
CA GLY A 295 -14.89 -11.72 21.18
C GLY A 295 -15.28 -11.84 19.71
N ILE A 296 -16.55 -11.67 19.35
CA ILE A 296 -16.97 -11.71 17.94
C ILE A 296 -16.99 -10.30 17.32
N MET A 297 -16.17 -10.09 16.30
CA MET A 297 -16.05 -8.82 15.58
C MET A 297 -17.27 -8.57 14.67
N THR A 298 -18.34 -8.07 15.28
CA THR A 298 -19.62 -7.69 14.66
C THR A 298 -19.64 -6.24 14.17
N TYR A 299 -18.52 -5.82 13.60
CA TYR A 299 -18.27 -4.54 12.94
C TYR A 299 -17.39 -4.81 11.70
N ASP A 300 -17.21 -3.79 10.85
CA ASP A 300 -16.51 -3.92 9.56
C ASP A 300 -17.09 -5.01 8.65
N LEU A 301 -18.41 -5.22 8.76
CA LEU A 301 -19.14 -6.09 7.82
C LEU A 301 -19.07 -5.57 6.38
N HIS A 302 -18.96 -4.24 6.25
CA HIS A 302 -18.95 -3.48 5.00
C HIS A 302 -17.96 -2.33 5.07
N GLY A 303 -17.40 -1.99 3.92
CA GLY A 303 -16.45 -0.89 3.77
C GLY A 303 -15.96 -0.75 2.33
N PRO A 304 -15.03 0.18 2.06
CA PRO A 304 -14.57 0.47 0.70
C PRO A 304 -13.97 -0.73 -0.05
N TRP A 305 -13.50 -1.77 0.65
CA TRP A 305 -13.05 -3.04 0.05
C TRP A 305 -14.17 -3.83 -0.66
N ASP A 306 -15.45 -3.52 -0.44
CA ASP A 306 -16.58 -4.21 -1.09
C ASP A 306 -16.60 -4.08 -2.62
N HIS A 307 -15.83 -3.14 -3.20
CA HIS A 307 -15.67 -3.03 -4.65
C HIS A 307 -15.04 -4.28 -5.30
N ASP A 308 -14.19 -5.00 -4.57
CA ASP A 308 -13.60 -6.27 -5.04
C ASP A 308 -14.58 -7.45 -4.92
N VAL A 309 -15.57 -7.34 -4.04
CA VAL A 309 -16.59 -8.36 -3.81
C VAL A 309 -17.63 -8.29 -4.94
N LYS A 310 -17.44 -9.08 -5.99
CA LYS A 310 -18.26 -9.11 -7.22
C LYS A 310 -19.79 -9.17 -6.99
N GLN A 311 -20.23 -9.72 -5.86
CA GLN A 311 -21.65 -9.86 -5.47
C GLN A 311 -22.24 -8.60 -4.82
N VAL A 312 -21.38 -7.70 -4.31
CA VAL A 312 -21.75 -6.45 -3.61
C VAL A 312 -21.38 -5.25 -4.50
N GLY A 313 -20.09 -5.08 -4.79
CA GLY A 313 -19.57 -3.95 -5.56
C GLY A 313 -19.68 -2.62 -4.81
N ARG A 314 -19.71 -1.51 -5.57
CA ARG A 314 -19.81 -0.15 -4.99
C ARG A 314 -21.23 0.21 -4.57
N VAL A 315 -21.70 -0.43 -3.51
CA VAL A 315 -23.00 -0.15 -2.87
C VAL A 315 -22.74 0.27 -1.42
N ILE A 316 -23.42 1.33 -0.97
CA ILE A 316 -23.35 1.82 0.42
C ILE A 316 -24.09 0.82 1.31
N LEU A 317 -23.36 0.18 2.21
CA LEU A 317 -23.88 -0.76 3.22
C LEU A 317 -23.30 -0.43 4.59
N GLY A 318 -24.06 -0.74 5.65
CA GLY A 318 -23.74 -0.40 7.03
C GLY A 318 -22.82 -1.42 7.70
N HIS A 319 -21.68 -0.96 8.23
CA HIS A 319 -20.66 -1.86 8.79
C HIS A 319 -21.04 -2.56 10.12
N THR A 320 -22.16 -2.20 10.75
CA THR A 320 -22.67 -2.80 12.00
C THR A 320 -24.16 -3.21 11.90
N ASN A 321 -24.62 -3.60 10.70
CA ASN A 321 -26.01 -3.93 10.39
C ASN A 321 -26.54 -5.17 11.15
N ILE A 322 -27.51 -5.01 12.07
CA ILE A 322 -27.99 -6.12 12.95
C ILE A 322 -28.62 -7.31 12.20
N PRO A 323 -29.49 -7.14 11.18
CA PRO A 323 -29.90 -8.20 10.28
C PRO A 323 -28.76 -9.09 9.74
N GLU A 324 -27.60 -8.52 9.46
CA GLU A 324 -26.44 -9.26 8.94
C GLU A 324 -25.63 -9.90 10.06
N ILE A 325 -25.41 -9.17 11.18
CA ILE A 325 -24.87 -9.73 12.43
C ILE A 325 -25.67 -10.98 12.85
N ALA A 326 -27.00 -10.91 12.76
CA ALA A 326 -27.91 -12.00 13.12
C ALA A 326 -27.69 -13.24 12.26
N ASN A 327 -27.49 -13.09 10.95
CA ASN A 327 -27.27 -14.20 10.03
C ASN A 327 -25.83 -14.74 10.12
N TRP A 328 -24.83 -13.84 10.14
CA TRP A 328 -23.42 -14.24 10.09
C TRP A 328 -22.93 -14.83 11.42
N SER A 329 -23.60 -14.54 12.54
CA SER A 329 -23.33 -15.23 13.83
C SER A 329 -24.01 -16.61 13.95
N LEU A 330 -24.97 -16.97 13.07
CA LEU A 330 -25.64 -18.29 13.12
C LEU A 330 -24.69 -19.49 13.20
N PRO A 331 -23.57 -19.57 12.44
CA PRO A 331 -22.66 -20.71 12.47
C PRO A 331 -22.13 -21.08 13.86
N LEU A 332 -22.09 -20.16 14.83
CA LEU A 332 -21.72 -20.48 16.21
C LEU A 332 -22.72 -21.43 16.87
N TYR A 333 -24.02 -21.22 16.68
CA TYR A 333 -25.06 -22.11 17.21
C TYR A 333 -25.06 -23.46 16.48
N TYR A 334 -24.75 -23.48 15.17
CA TYR A 334 -24.57 -24.74 14.42
C TYR A 334 -23.38 -25.57 14.91
N ALA A 335 -22.29 -24.89 15.31
CA ALA A 335 -21.14 -25.51 15.96
C ALA A 335 -21.44 -25.95 17.42
N GLY A 336 -22.58 -25.54 17.99
CA GLY A 336 -22.97 -25.84 19.37
C GLY A 336 -22.25 -25.01 20.42
N VAL A 337 -21.70 -23.84 20.04
CA VAL A 337 -21.00 -22.93 20.96
C VAL A 337 -21.97 -22.38 22.02
N ASP A 338 -21.53 -22.32 23.27
CA ASP A 338 -22.29 -21.65 24.33
C ASP A 338 -22.33 -20.13 24.09
N PRO A 339 -23.51 -19.50 23.90
CA PRO A 339 -23.60 -18.06 23.70
C PRO A 339 -23.07 -17.24 24.88
N ALA A 340 -23.09 -17.77 26.11
CA ALA A 340 -22.52 -17.11 27.29
C ALA A 340 -20.99 -16.98 27.23
N LYS A 341 -20.34 -17.80 26.40
CA LYS A 341 -18.91 -17.70 26.04
C LYS A 341 -18.63 -16.66 24.96
N VAL A 342 -19.62 -16.00 24.37
CA VAL A 342 -19.44 -15.05 23.26
C VAL A 342 -19.79 -13.62 23.68
N ASN A 343 -18.89 -12.68 23.41
CA ASN A 343 -19.10 -11.24 23.60
C ASN A 343 -19.28 -10.57 22.24
N MET A 344 -20.38 -9.84 22.05
CA MET A 344 -20.68 -9.17 20.78
C MET A 344 -19.87 -7.87 20.62
N GLY A 345 -19.19 -7.71 19.49
CA GLY A 345 -18.48 -6.49 19.11
C GLY A 345 -19.38 -5.28 18.85
N LEU A 346 -18.90 -4.12 19.25
CA LEU A 346 -19.49 -2.81 19.03
C LEU A 346 -18.40 -1.87 18.50
N ALA A 347 -18.72 -1.05 17.50
CA ALA A 347 -17.82 -0.04 16.97
C ALA A 347 -18.03 1.30 17.67
N TYR A 348 -16.94 1.92 18.12
CA TYR A 348 -16.90 3.33 18.55
C TYR A 348 -16.33 4.23 17.43
N TYR A 349 -16.56 3.82 16.19
CA TYR A 349 -16.18 4.53 14.96
C TYR A 349 -17.22 4.24 13.87
N ALA A 350 -17.18 5.05 12.82
CA ALA A 350 -17.95 4.86 11.60
C ALA A 350 -17.12 4.22 10.49
N ARG A 351 -17.79 3.54 9.55
CA ARG A 351 -17.29 3.37 8.18
C ARG A 351 -18.04 4.30 7.23
N GLY A 352 -17.32 4.87 6.28
CA GLY A 352 -17.86 5.92 5.41
C GLY A 352 -17.44 5.84 3.94
N TYR A 353 -18.26 6.46 3.10
CA TYR A 353 -18.10 6.53 1.64
C TYR A 353 -18.31 7.95 1.12
N THR A 354 -17.66 8.28 0.00
CA THR A 354 -18.06 9.39 -0.86
C THR A 354 -19.15 8.90 -1.80
N VAL A 355 -20.31 9.57 -1.79
CA VAL A 355 -21.49 9.23 -2.58
C VAL A 355 -21.26 9.57 -4.06
N ALA A 356 -21.65 8.67 -4.97
CA ALA A 356 -21.47 8.86 -6.42
C ALA A 356 -22.57 9.70 -7.09
N ASP A 357 -23.79 9.71 -6.55
CA ASP A 357 -24.94 10.47 -7.05
C ASP A 357 -25.64 11.16 -5.88
N SER A 358 -25.69 12.50 -5.88
CA SER A 358 -26.33 13.27 -4.81
C SER A 358 -27.82 12.97 -4.63
N ASN A 359 -28.49 12.46 -5.68
CA ASN A 359 -29.89 12.06 -5.65
C ASN A 359 -30.10 10.68 -4.99
N CYS A 360 -29.05 9.85 -4.89
CA CYS A 360 -29.07 8.58 -4.19
C CYS A 360 -27.90 8.55 -3.19
N ASN A 361 -28.17 8.98 -1.95
CA ASN A 361 -27.14 9.27 -0.95
C ASN A 361 -27.30 8.49 0.36
N GLY A 362 -27.85 7.26 0.32
CA GLY A 362 -28.04 6.42 1.52
C GLY A 362 -27.71 4.95 1.28
N VAL A 363 -28.03 4.09 2.26
CA VAL A 363 -27.89 2.63 2.12
C VAL A 363 -28.57 2.13 0.83
N GLY A 364 -27.86 1.28 0.08
CA GLY A 364 -28.29 0.77 -1.22
C GLY A 364 -27.91 1.64 -2.43
N CYS A 365 -27.42 2.86 -2.23
CA CYS A 365 -26.93 3.73 -3.30
C CYS A 365 -25.47 3.46 -3.67
N LYS A 366 -24.99 4.08 -4.75
CA LYS A 366 -23.61 3.91 -5.22
C LYS A 366 -22.64 4.90 -4.56
N TRP A 367 -21.40 4.45 -4.36
CA TRP A 367 -20.29 5.27 -3.90
C TRP A 367 -19.16 5.34 -4.95
N SER A 368 -18.32 6.38 -4.85
CA SER A 368 -17.22 6.69 -5.77
C SER A 368 -15.83 6.68 -5.11
N GLY A 369 -15.77 6.61 -3.77
CA GLY A 369 -14.55 6.38 -3.00
C GLY A 369 -14.85 6.26 -1.49
N THR A 370 -13.80 6.23 -0.66
CA THR A 370 -13.94 6.31 0.81
C THR A 370 -14.54 7.64 1.25
N SER A 371 -15.07 7.76 2.47
CA SER A 371 -15.32 9.09 3.03
C SER A 371 -14.00 9.81 3.31
N ARG A 372 -14.03 11.14 3.34
CA ARG A 372 -12.87 11.96 3.72
C ARG A 372 -12.34 11.53 5.10
N PRO A 373 -11.01 11.58 5.32
CA PRO A 373 -10.43 11.38 6.63
C PRO A 373 -11.02 12.34 7.66
N ALA A 374 -11.33 11.82 8.85
CA ALA A 374 -11.73 12.67 9.98
C ALA A 374 -10.49 13.38 10.59
N PRO A 375 -10.64 14.57 11.22
CA PRO A 375 -9.49 15.43 11.48
C PRO A 375 -8.45 14.88 12.49
N CYS A 376 -8.88 14.12 13.50
CA CYS A 376 -7.99 13.48 14.48
C CYS A 376 -7.62 12.05 14.10
N THR A 377 -8.59 11.28 13.58
CA THR A 377 -8.36 9.88 13.21
C THR A 377 -7.58 9.74 11.90
N ASN A 378 -7.64 10.74 11.03
CA ASN A 378 -6.86 10.92 9.79
C ASN A 378 -6.75 9.68 8.89
N PHE A 379 -7.84 8.89 8.81
CA PHE A 379 -7.90 7.69 7.98
C PHE A 379 -9.13 7.73 7.07
N GLY A 380 -8.94 7.55 5.77
CA GLY A 380 -10.02 7.58 4.77
C GLY A 380 -11.07 6.49 5.03
N GLY A 381 -12.35 6.88 5.04
CA GLY A 381 -13.45 5.96 5.34
C GLY A 381 -13.65 5.63 6.83
N VAL A 382 -12.95 6.31 7.76
CA VAL A 382 -13.09 6.11 9.21
C VAL A 382 -13.24 7.46 9.94
N MET A 383 -14.12 7.48 10.94
CA MET A 383 -14.32 8.61 11.86
C MET A 383 -14.63 8.08 13.25
N SER A 384 -13.97 8.59 14.29
CA SER A 384 -14.22 8.16 15.68
C SER A 384 -15.54 8.72 16.22
N LEU A 385 -16.17 8.03 17.17
CA LEU A 385 -17.45 8.47 17.75
C LEU A 385 -17.33 9.85 18.43
N GLU A 386 -16.19 10.18 19.03
CA GLU A 386 -15.91 11.52 19.56
C GLU A 386 -15.94 12.60 18.47
N GLU A 387 -15.36 12.35 17.29
CA GLU A 387 -15.42 13.28 16.15
C GLU A 387 -16.84 13.43 15.61
N ILE A 388 -17.65 12.36 15.63
CA ILE A 388 -19.05 12.39 15.20
C ILE A 388 -19.91 13.15 16.20
N GLU A 389 -19.80 12.89 17.52
CA GLU A 389 -20.56 13.64 18.53
C GLU A 389 -20.19 15.14 18.51
N ARG A 390 -18.91 15.48 18.23
CA ARG A 390 -18.48 16.87 18.03
C ARG A 390 -19.08 17.50 16.77
N MET A 391 -18.97 16.85 15.60
CA MET A 391 -19.56 17.30 14.34
C MET A 391 -21.08 17.55 14.46
N VAL A 392 -21.80 16.62 15.07
CA VAL A 392 -23.26 16.71 15.27
C VAL A 392 -23.66 17.85 16.22
N LYS A 393 -22.78 18.21 17.15
CA LYS A 393 -23.01 19.30 18.11
C LYS A 393 -22.67 20.67 17.54
N ASP A 394 -21.58 20.76 16.78
CA ASP A 394 -20.94 22.03 16.44
C ASP A 394 -21.23 22.50 15.00
N GLU A 395 -21.62 21.62 14.07
CA GLU A 395 -21.91 21.98 12.66
C GLU A 395 -23.42 22.18 12.38
N PRO A 396 -23.88 23.39 11.99
CA PRO A 396 -25.28 23.63 11.67
C PRO A 396 -25.78 22.82 10.47
N GLY A 397 -26.93 22.17 10.62
CA GLY A 397 -27.58 21.39 9.55
C GLY A 397 -27.16 19.91 9.49
N ILE A 398 -26.19 19.49 10.30
CA ILE A 398 -25.85 18.08 10.49
C ILE A 398 -26.93 17.41 11.35
N SER A 399 -27.61 16.41 10.80
CA SER A 399 -28.69 15.68 11.50
C SER A 399 -28.57 14.17 11.29
N PRO A 400 -28.13 13.41 12.31
CA PRO A 400 -28.10 11.95 12.26
C PRO A 400 -29.51 11.36 12.16
N LYS A 401 -29.63 10.30 11.38
CA LYS A 401 -30.88 9.56 11.16
C LYS A 401 -30.73 8.12 11.64
N LEU A 402 -31.64 7.68 12.51
CA LEU A 402 -31.73 6.28 12.91
C LEU A 402 -32.22 5.41 11.74
N LEU A 403 -31.51 4.32 11.47
CA LEU A 403 -31.97 3.21 10.63
C LEU A 403 -32.49 2.09 11.55
N PRO A 404 -33.79 2.04 11.88
CA PRO A 404 -34.31 1.22 12.98
C PRO A 404 -34.25 -0.29 12.72
N LYS A 405 -34.25 -0.71 11.44
CA LYS A 405 -34.08 -2.13 11.06
C LYS A 405 -32.64 -2.59 11.29
N ASP A 406 -31.69 -1.73 10.98
CA ASP A 406 -30.26 -2.02 10.99
C ASP A 406 -29.67 -1.82 12.40
N MET A 407 -30.39 -1.10 13.26
CA MET A 407 -29.97 -0.61 14.58
C MET A 407 -28.67 0.17 14.49
N MET A 408 -28.60 1.10 13.54
CA MET A 408 -27.41 1.89 13.20
C MET A 408 -27.83 3.33 12.89
N MET A 409 -26.93 4.29 13.08
CA MET A 409 -27.11 5.68 12.67
C MET A 409 -26.52 5.89 11.26
N GLU A 410 -27.26 6.63 10.43
CA GLU A 410 -26.83 7.18 9.15
C GLU A 410 -26.57 8.68 9.34
N LEU A 411 -25.41 9.19 8.93
CA LEU A 411 -25.14 10.62 8.84
C LEU A 411 -24.61 11.00 7.45
N LYS A 412 -25.02 12.17 6.97
CA LYS A 412 -24.73 12.68 5.63
C LYS A 412 -24.29 14.13 5.71
N PHE A 413 -23.22 14.48 5.00
CA PHE A 413 -22.67 15.84 4.99
C PHE A 413 -21.98 16.10 3.65
N GLY A 414 -22.40 17.14 2.92
CA GLY A 414 -21.97 17.35 1.53
C GLY A 414 -22.25 16.11 0.65
N ASN A 415 -21.20 15.56 0.04
CA ASN A 415 -21.24 14.29 -0.71
C ASN A 415 -20.73 13.08 0.08
N GLN A 416 -20.70 13.17 1.41
CA GLN A 416 -20.20 12.13 2.31
C GLN A 416 -21.36 11.40 2.99
N TRP A 417 -21.18 10.10 3.21
CA TRP A 417 -22.06 9.24 3.99
C TRP A 417 -21.24 8.46 5.01
N ILE A 418 -21.72 8.37 6.25
CA ILE A 418 -21.14 7.50 7.28
C ILE A 418 -22.25 6.68 7.96
N GLY A 419 -21.94 5.42 8.25
CA GLY A 419 -22.76 4.51 9.06
C GLY A 419 -22.03 4.21 10.36
N TYR A 420 -22.69 4.41 11.50
CA TYR A 420 -22.04 4.35 12.82
C TYR A 420 -23.01 3.98 13.94
N ASP A 421 -22.47 3.81 15.14
CA ASP A 421 -23.23 3.55 16.36
C ASP A 421 -23.13 4.69 17.38
N ASN A 422 -24.27 5.12 17.91
CA ASN A 422 -24.37 6.08 19.02
C ASN A 422 -24.83 5.37 20.31
N LYS A 423 -24.94 6.11 21.41
CA LYS A 423 -25.37 5.58 22.72
C LYS A 423 -26.69 4.79 22.66
N ASP A 424 -27.66 5.24 21.85
CA ASP A 424 -28.97 4.59 21.70
C ASP A 424 -28.89 3.30 20.90
N THR A 425 -28.21 3.30 19.75
CA THR A 425 -28.05 2.09 18.93
C THR A 425 -27.17 1.05 19.62
N ILE A 426 -26.13 1.46 20.36
CA ILE A 426 -25.38 0.61 21.28
C ILE A 426 -26.32 -0.05 22.29
N TYR A 427 -27.23 0.70 22.92
CA TYR A 427 -28.18 0.15 23.89
C TYR A 427 -29.19 -0.81 23.25
N MET A 428 -29.70 -0.51 22.04
CA MET A 428 -30.52 -1.41 21.24
C MET A 428 -29.76 -2.72 20.92
N LYS A 429 -28.51 -2.60 20.50
CA LYS A 429 -27.61 -3.72 20.19
C LYS A 429 -27.31 -4.58 21.43
N LYS A 430 -27.07 -3.98 22.61
CA LYS A 430 -26.91 -4.72 23.88
C LYS A 430 -28.19 -5.45 24.32
N LYS A 431 -29.37 -4.88 24.05
CA LYS A 431 -30.66 -5.59 24.23
C LYS A 431 -30.81 -6.77 23.27
N TRP A 432 -30.49 -6.58 21.99
CA TRP A 432 -30.51 -7.65 20.99
C TRP A 432 -29.51 -8.77 21.32
N ALA A 433 -28.28 -8.43 21.73
CA ALA A 433 -27.29 -9.39 22.19
C ALA A 433 -27.77 -10.19 23.40
N SER A 434 -28.45 -9.53 24.35
CA SER A 434 -29.07 -10.20 25.51
C SER A 434 -30.20 -11.14 25.08
N SER A 435 -31.02 -10.76 24.09
CA SER A 435 -32.07 -11.66 23.58
C SER A 435 -31.52 -12.85 22.77
N ARG A 436 -30.25 -12.79 22.34
CA ARG A 436 -29.47 -13.90 21.75
C ARG A 436 -28.58 -14.64 22.74
N CYS A 437 -28.78 -14.44 24.05
CA CYS A 437 -28.03 -15.10 25.12
C CYS A 437 -26.53 -14.78 25.18
N PHE A 438 -26.02 -13.77 24.44
CA PHE A 438 -24.59 -13.44 24.47
C PHE A 438 -24.17 -13.01 25.88
N GLY A 439 -23.00 -13.48 26.32
CA GLY A 439 -22.48 -13.29 27.67
C GLY A 439 -21.91 -11.89 27.95
N GLY A 440 -21.79 -11.05 26.93
CA GLY A 440 -21.25 -9.71 27.06
C GLY A 440 -21.18 -8.94 25.75
N THR A 441 -20.50 -7.80 25.80
CA THR A 441 -20.06 -7.03 24.63
C THR A 441 -18.60 -6.65 24.70
N MET A 442 -17.98 -6.44 23.56
CA MET A 442 -16.66 -5.84 23.42
C MET A 442 -16.71 -4.59 22.54
N VAL A 443 -15.79 -3.65 22.72
CA VAL A 443 -15.80 -2.34 22.06
C VAL A 443 -14.48 -2.05 21.38
N TRP A 444 -14.50 -1.85 20.06
CA TRP A 444 -13.36 -1.33 19.30
C TRP A 444 -13.61 0.15 18.93
N SER A 445 -12.91 1.14 19.50
CA SER A 445 -12.03 1.09 20.67
C SER A 445 -12.39 2.23 21.65
N VAL A 446 -12.03 2.12 22.93
CA VAL A 446 -12.44 3.08 23.96
C VAL A 446 -11.78 4.45 23.78
N ASP A 447 -10.60 4.49 23.17
CA ASP A 447 -9.89 5.73 22.85
C ASP A 447 -10.57 6.52 21.71
N MET A 448 -11.51 5.92 21.00
CA MET A 448 -12.38 6.61 20.04
C MET A 448 -13.60 7.28 20.71
N PHE A 449 -13.80 7.11 22.02
CA PHE A 449 -14.93 7.68 22.76
C PHE A 449 -14.67 7.97 24.27
N SER A 450 -13.43 8.29 24.62
CA SER A 450 -13.06 8.65 26.01
C SER A 450 -13.22 10.14 26.33
N GLY A 451 -13.83 10.94 25.45
CA GLY A 451 -13.85 12.39 25.57
C GLY A 451 -12.63 13.05 24.93
N SER A 452 -12.45 14.34 25.24
CA SER A 452 -11.28 15.12 24.85
C SER A 452 -9.99 14.62 25.50
N GLY A 453 -9.08 14.13 24.65
CA GLY A 453 -7.67 13.91 24.92
C GLY A 453 -6.83 15.17 24.68
N SER A 454 -5.50 15.02 24.71
CA SER A 454 -4.58 16.13 24.38
C SER A 454 -4.44 16.36 22.87
N GLY A 455 -4.13 17.60 22.49
CA GLY A 455 -4.20 18.05 21.10
C GLY A 455 -5.63 18.44 20.76
N ASP A 456 -5.98 19.71 20.99
CA ASP A 456 -7.35 20.23 20.91
C ASP A 456 -7.81 20.51 19.48
N THR A 457 -6.87 20.68 18.55
CA THR A 457 -7.09 20.75 17.10
C THR A 457 -6.17 19.74 16.39
N PRO A 458 -6.52 19.29 15.17
CA PRO A 458 -5.50 18.78 14.25
C PRO A 458 -4.46 19.88 14.01
N ASP A 459 -3.28 19.49 13.57
CA ASP A 459 -2.32 20.46 13.03
C ASP A 459 -2.90 21.07 11.73
N ASP A 460 -3.51 22.26 11.90
CA ASP A 460 -4.27 23.11 10.98
C ASP A 460 -5.58 22.57 10.33
N GLN A 461 -6.71 23.18 10.75
CA GLN A 461 -7.66 23.83 9.82
C GLN A 461 -8.59 24.86 10.54
N SER A 462 -8.72 26.06 9.95
CA SER A 462 -9.44 27.24 10.49
C SER A 462 -10.96 27.20 10.19
N ASP A 463 -11.85 27.88 10.93
CA ASP A 463 -12.04 29.35 10.92
C ASP A 463 -12.97 29.85 12.05
N GLY A 464 -12.79 31.12 12.47
CA GLY A 464 -13.91 32.01 12.84
C GLY A 464 -14.12 32.35 14.32
N GLY A 465 -13.32 33.26 14.89
CA GLY A 465 -13.63 33.83 16.23
C GLY A 465 -12.59 34.79 16.83
N SER A 466 -12.48 36.00 16.28
CA SER A 466 -11.93 37.24 16.89
C SER A 466 -10.71 37.16 17.85
N GLU A 467 -9.63 37.84 17.44
CA GLU A 467 -8.62 38.48 18.31
C GLU A 467 -7.65 37.57 19.12
N ASP A 468 -6.77 36.85 18.42
CA ASP A 468 -5.32 36.93 18.72
C ASP A 468 -4.47 36.76 17.43
N PRO A 469 -3.86 37.83 16.88
CA PRO A 469 -3.16 37.79 15.60
C PRO A 469 -1.66 37.43 15.76
N GLY A 470 -1.33 36.40 16.54
CA GLY A 470 0.07 36.03 16.78
C GLY A 470 0.28 34.76 17.60
N GLY A 471 0.08 33.59 16.98
CA GLY A 471 0.41 32.29 17.57
C GLY A 471 1.91 32.09 17.79
N GLY A 472 2.44 32.63 18.89
CA GLY A 472 3.88 32.68 19.18
C GLY A 472 4.23 32.44 20.66
N GLN A 473 3.82 31.29 21.21
CA GLN A 473 4.30 30.79 22.51
C GLN A 473 4.63 29.28 22.52
N GLY A 474 5.24 28.80 21.42
CA GLY A 474 6.15 27.65 21.47
C GLY A 474 7.57 28.10 21.85
N ASP A 475 8.47 27.14 22.12
CA ASP A 475 9.90 27.42 22.30
C ASP A 475 10.59 27.93 21.01
N GLY A 476 9.95 27.71 19.86
CA GLY A 476 10.38 28.10 18.54
C GLY A 476 10.55 26.94 17.56
N SER A 477 10.31 25.70 18.01
CA SER A 477 10.18 24.52 17.17
C SER A 477 8.79 24.40 16.52
N GLY A 478 8.70 23.65 15.41
CA GLY A 478 7.48 23.44 14.63
C GLY A 478 7.32 24.40 13.44
N VAL A 479 6.09 24.51 12.94
CA VAL A 479 5.77 25.39 11.80
C VAL A 479 5.71 26.84 12.25
N ILE A 480 6.47 27.73 11.60
CA ILE A 480 6.42 29.17 11.83
C ILE A 480 6.00 29.91 10.56
N TYR A 481 5.14 30.91 10.71
CA TYR A 481 4.63 31.72 9.61
C TYR A 481 5.38 33.06 9.55
N ILE A 482 6.02 33.35 8.41
CA ILE A 482 6.86 34.54 8.24
C ILE A 482 6.03 35.72 7.72
N ASP A 483 6.26 36.90 8.29
CA ASP A 483 5.50 38.11 7.92
C ASP A 483 5.82 38.60 6.49
N PRO A 484 4.82 39.06 5.69
CA PRO A 484 5.01 39.64 4.36
C PRO A 484 6.10 40.71 4.23
N GLU A 485 6.42 41.43 5.30
CA GLU A 485 7.53 42.40 5.32
C GLU A 485 8.89 41.79 4.95
N ILE A 486 9.05 40.45 5.01
CA ILE A 486 10.28 39.73 4.63
C ILE A 486 10.74 40.00 3.18
N TRP A 487 9.83 40.39 2.27
CA TRP A 487 10.16 40.69 0.87
C TRP A 487 10.67 42.11 0.62
N GLU A 488 10.55 43.01 1.60
CA GLU A 488 10.97 44.42 1.48
C GLU A 488 12.32 44.68 2.18
N VAL A 489 13.00 43.63 2.65
CA VAL A 489 14.29 43.70 3.36
C VAL A 489 15.43 43.26 2.44
N ASP A 490 16.49 44.07 2.38
CA ASP A 490 17.68 43.87 1.52
C ASP A 490 18.48 42.59 1.87
N GLN A 491 18.40 42.15 3.14
CA GLN A 491 18.92 40.87 3.64
C GLN A 491 17.94 40.26 4.66
N PRO A 492 16.92 39.50 4.22
CA PRO A 492 15.86 39.03 5.09
C PRO A 492 16.35 37.99 6.11
N GLU A 493 16.07 38.22 7.40
CA GLU A 493 16.48 37.33 8.49
C GLU A 493 15.25 36.67 9.17
N VAL A 494 15.27 35.34 9.27
CA VAL A 494 14.26 34.52 9.94
C VAL A 494 14.87 33.82 11.15
N LYS A 495 14.13 33.74 12.25
CA LYS A 495 14.52 33.00 13.47
C LYS A 495 13.55 31.88 13.77
N CYS A 496 14.08 30.73 14.19
CA CYS A 496 13.34 29.66 14.88
C CYS A 496 14.30 28.72 15.60
N HIS A 497 13.78 27.85 16.48
CA HIS A 497 14.54 26.78 17.12
C HIS A 497 14.32 25.48 16.33
N PRO A 498 15.37 24.77 15.89
CA PRO A 498 15.19 23.50 15.20
C PRO A 498 14.58 22.43 16.13
N PRO A 499 13.75 21.51 15.62
CA PRO A 499 13.28 21.41 14.24
C PRO A 499 12.18 22.45 13.94
N CYS A 500 12.28 23.18 12.83
CA CYS A 500 11.29 24.19 12.45
C CYS A 500 11.07 24.30 10.94
N THR A 501 9.83 24.56 10.50
CA THR A 501 9.46 24.79 9.10
C THR A 501 8.96 26.22 8.92
N MET A 502 9.65 27.04 8.15
CA MET A 502 9.25 28.41 7.86
C MET A 502 8.37 28.48 6.60
N VAL A 503 7.15 28.97 6.79
CA VAL A 503 6.15 29.20 5.75
C VAL A 503 6.25 30.66 5.32
N LEU A 504 6.87 30.87 4.15
CA LEU A 504 7.08 32.19 3.57
C LEU A 504 5.79 32.70 2.88
N PRO A 505 5.49 34.00 2.95
CA PRO A 505 4.31 34.62 2.35
C PRO A 505 4.45 34.74 0.83
N PRO A 506 3.35 34.77 0.06
CA PRO A 506 3.42 35.00 -1.38
C PRO A 506 4.00 36.40 -1.67
N SER A 507 4.92 36.50 -2.63
CA SER A 507 5.47 37.79 -3.07
C SER A 507 4.53 38.46 -4.07
N SER A 508 4.37 39.78 -3.97
CA SER A 508 3.51 40.57 -4.86
C SER A 508 4.34 41.25 -5.94
N LEU A 509 3.99 41.02 -7.21
CA LEU A 509 4.73 41.60 -8.33
C LEU A 509 4.24 43.03 -8.61
N LYS A 510 5.19 43.97 -8.78
CA LYS A 510 4.92 45.40 -9.04
C LYS A 510 4.07 45.65 -10.30
N LYS A 511 4.03 44.68 -11.23
CA LYS A 511 3.15 44.62 -12.40
C LYS A 511 2.78 43.15 -12.66
N PRO A 512 1.63 42.84 -13.29
CA PRO A 512 1.32 41.49 -13.74
C PRO A 512 2.38 40.98 -14.72
N VAL A 513 2.92 39.79 -14.49
CA VAL A 513 3.91 39.13 -15.36
C VAL A 513 3.24 37.96 -16.07
N THR A 514 3.42 37.87 -17.38
CA THR A 514 2.88 36.79 -18.21
C THR A 514 3.98 35.79 -18.52
N LEU A 515 3.92 34.63 -17.87
CA LEU A 515 4.88 33.55 -17.99
C LEU A 515 4.44 32.59 -19.10
N THR A 516 5.38 32.20 -19.97
CA THR A 516 5.19 31.08 -20.90
C THR A 516 5.92 29.89 -20.30
N LEU A 517 5.16 28.98 -19.67
CA LEU A 517 5.71 27.82 -18.99
C LEU A 517 6.13 26.74 -20.00
N PRO A 518 7.19 25.96 -19.73
CA PRO A 518 7.63 24.89 -20.62
C PRO A 518 6.54 23.80 -20.74
N PRO A 519 6.54 23.03 -21.85
CA PRO A 519 5.54 22.00 -22.13
C PRO A 519 5.32 21.06 -20.94
N TYR A 520 4.05 20.83 -20.57
CA TYR A 520 3.71 19.81 -19.58
C TYR A 520 3.33 18.50 -20.27
N GLU A 521 4.19 17.49 -20.19
CA GLU A 521 3.86 16.15 -20.68
C GLU A 521 3.00 15.39 -19.65
N THR A 522 1.93 14.76 -20.12
CA THR A 522 1.11 13.85 -19.31
C THR A 522 0.60 12.69 -20.15
N SER A 523 0.33 11.55 -19.53
CA SER A 523 -0.34 10.43 -20.19
C SER A 523 -1.86 10.54 -20.13
N LEU A 524 -2.51 9.92 -21.11
CA LEU A 524 -3.95 9.89 -21.31
C LEU A 524 -4.35 8.48 -21.76
N ASP A 525 -5.12 7.77 -20.94
CA ASP A 525 -5.63 6.45 -21.32
C ASP A 525 -6.77 6.57 -22.33
N VAL A 526 -6.61 5.92 -23.49
CA VAL A 526 -7.57 5.90 -24.61
C VAL A 526 -7.81 4.47 -25.05
N ALA A 527 -9.07 4.06 -25.13
CA ALA A 527 -9.40 2.65 -25.30
C ALA A 527 -10.75 2.44 -26.00
N TRP A 528 -10.91 1.31 -26.69
CA TRP A 528 -12.02 1.01 -27.60
C TRP A 528 -12.27 -0.50 -27.76
N SER A 529 -13.45 -0.86 -28.25
CA SER A 529 -13.80 -2.23 -28.63
C SER A 529 -13.53 -2.46 -30.13
N GLY A 530 -12.73 -3.48 -30.46
CA GLY A 530 -12.51 -4.01 -31.81
C GLY A 530 -13.34 -5.28 -32.08
N LYS A 531 -13.10 -5.95 -33.21
CA LYS A 531 -13.75 -7.22 -33.59
C LYS A 531 -13.12 -8.44 -32.90
N ASP A 532 -11.86 -8.31 -32.50
CA ASP A 532 -11.03 -9.30 -31.83
C ASP A 532 -10.98 -9.12 -30.30
N GLY A 533 -11.46 -7.98 -29.77
CA GLY A 533 -11.61 -7.79 -28.33
C GLY A 533 -11.54 -6.34 -27.87
N TRP A 534 -11.15 -6.17 -26.61
CA TRP A 534 -10.94 -4.86 -25.98
C TRP A 534 -9.50 -4.40 -26.15
N HIS A 535 -9.32 -3.16 -26.60
CA HIS A 535 -8.03 -2.53 -26.83
C HIS A 535 -7.90 -1.27 -25.98
N SER A 536 -6.74 -1.07 -25.37
CA SER A 536 -6.40 0.14 -24.63
C SER A 536 -4.98 0.57 -24.94
N THR A 537 -4.76 1.86 -25.14
CA THR A 537 -3.42 2.44 -25.31
C THR A 537 -3.25 3.67 -24.43
N VAL A 538 -2.03 3.85 -23.94
CA VAL A 538 -1.65 5.07 -23.22
C VAL A 538 -1.13 6.05 -24.27
N GLN A 539 -1.87 7.13 -24.53
CA GLN A 539 -1.39 8.20 -25.40
C GLN A 539 -0.62 9.22 -24.54
N LYS A 540 0.63 9.52 -24.91
CA LYS A 540 1.29 10.71 -24.38
C LYS A 540 0.65 11.94 -25.02
N THR A 541 0.35 12.96 -24.22
CA THR A 541 -0.12 14.26 -24.67
C THR A 541 0.68 15.37 -23.99
N THR A 542 0.84 16.48 -24.68
CA THR A 542 1.72 17.57 -24.25
C THR A 542 0.90 18.85 -24.25
N LEU A 543 0.79 19.49 -23.08
CA LEU A 543 0.02 20.72 -22.93
C LEU A 543 0.89 21.91 -23.33
N THR A 544 0.56 22.53 -24.46
CA THR A 544 1.27 23.71 -24.99
C THR A 544 0.37 24.62 -25.82
N PRO A 545 0.61 25.94 -25.81
CA PRO A 545 1.47 26.68 -24.90
C PRO A 545 0.76 26.97 -23.57
N LEU A 546 1.47 26.81 -22.45
CA LEU A 546 0.95 27.12 -21.12
C LEU A 546 1.30 28.55 -20.73
N VAL A 547 0.39 29.49 -21.01
CA VAL A 547 0.59 30.91 -20.68
C VAL A 547 -0.19 31.24 -19.41
N VAL A 548 0.50 31.76 -18.39
CA VAL A 548 -0.07 32.12 -17.09
C VAL A 548 0.32 33.55 -16.75
N THR A 549 -0.67 34.43 -16.53
CA THR A 549 -0.43 35.77 -15.99
C THR A 549 -0.55 35.73 -14.47
N VAL A 550 0.52 36.08 -13.77
CA VAL A 550 0.60 36.14 -12.31
C VAL A 550 0.75 37.58 -11.82
N THR A 551 0.06 37.91 -10.74
CA THR A 551 0.20 39.17 -9.97
C THR A 551 0.86 38.95 -8.62
N THR A 552 0.77 37.72 -8.10
CA THR A 552 1.40 37.25 -6.87
C THR A 552 2.02 35.89 -7.15
N VAL A 553 3.16 35.62 -6.53
CA VAL A 553 3.92 34.38 -6.69
C VAL A 553 3.97 33.71 -5.32
N ASP A 554 3.27 32.59 -5.16
CA ASP A 554 3.47 31.71 -4.01
C ASP A 554 4.89 31.14 -4.06
N VAL A 555 5.46 30.78 -2.91
CA VAL A 555 6.82 30.23 -2.80
C VAL A 555 6.83 28.94 -1.97
N TRP A 556 7.86 28.12 -2.13
CA TRP A 556 8.02 26.90 -1.33
C TRP A 556 8.45 27.21 0.11
N HIS A 557 8.07 26.34 1.06
CA HIS A 557 8.51 26.45 2.45
C HIS A 557 9.95 25.92 2.64
N ILE A 558 10.65 26.41 3.67
CA ILE A 558 11.98 25.92 4.05
C ILE A 558 11.87 25.17 5.38
N THR A 559 12.59 24.06 5.56
CA THR A 559 12.58 23.27 6.80
C THR A 559 14.00 23.07 7.35
N ILE A 560 14.19 23.44 8.61
CA ILE A 560 15.40 23.24 9.40
C ILE A 560 15.19 22.01 10.29
N ARG A 561 16.05 21.01 10.16
CA ARG A 561 15.98 19.74 10.91
C ARG A 561 16.87 19.79 12.17
N GLU A 562 16.58 18.92 13.14
CA GLU A 562 17.38 18.76 14.37
C GLU A 562 18.50 17.74 14.11
N ASP A 563 19.75 18.20 13.97
CA ASP A 563 20.94 17.33 14.03
C ASP A 563 21.67 17.46 15.37
N ARG A 564 22.18 16.35 15.89
CA ARG A 564 22.59 16.26 17.31
C ARG A 564 24.07 16.54 17.57
N THR A 565 24.65 17.60 17.01
CA THR A 565 25.90 18.21 17.54
C THR A 565 26.20 19.64 17.02
N LYS A 566 26.11 20.64 17.91
CA LYS A 566 26.80 21.98 17.84
C LYS A 566 26.21 23.11 16.97
N LEU A 567 24.89 23.24 16.80
CA LEU A 567 24.28 24.41 16.11
C LEU A 567 23.71 25.52 17.04
N THR A 568 24.41 25.85 18.13
CA THR A 568 24.07 27.04 18.96
C THR A 568 24.67 28.35 18.44
N THR A 569 25.37 28.36 17.29
CA THR A 569 26.19 29.52 16.88
C THR A 569 26.35 29.75 15.37
N ILE A 570 25.65 29.02 14.48
CA ILE A 570 25.83 29.15 13.03
C ILE A 570 24.48 29.47 12.36
N TRP A 571 24.51 30.35 11.37
CA TRP A 571 23.38 30.79 10.54
C TRP A 571 23.41 30.07 9.19
N SER A 572 22.34 30.13 8.40
CA SER A 572 22.28 29.50 7.07
C SER A 572 21.44 30.31 6.10
N THR A 573 21.81 30.34 4.83
CA THR A 573 21.15 31.08 3.76
C THR A 573 20.39 30.16 2.83
N PHE A 574 19.27 30.65 2.27
CA PHE A 574 18.39 29.88 1.39
C PHE A 574 17.90 30.72 0.21
N ASP A 575 18.02 30.14 -0.99
CA ASP A 575 17.41 30.67 -2.21
C ASP A 575 15.92 30.30 -2.26
N ILE A 576 15.07 31.25 -2.60
CA ILE A 576 13.62 31.06 -2.58
C ILE A 576 13.12 30.63 -3.96
N THR A 577 12.51 29.45 -4.02
CA THR A 577 11.90 28.94 -5.26
C THR A 577 10.42 29.34 -5.37
N PRO A 578 9.94 29.85 -6.52
CA PRO A 578 8.52 30.12 -6.75
C PRO A 578 7.67 28.84 -6.91
N SER A 579 6.35 28.97 -6.75
CA SER A 579 5.35 27.89 -6.84
C SER A 579 4.10 28.38 -7.61
N ILE A 580 4.24 28.55 -8.92
CA ILE A 580 3.24 29.17 -9.79
C ILE A 580 2.12 28.20 -10.14
N LYS A 581 0.89 28.49 -9.72
CA LYS A 581 -0.28 27.66 -10.05
C LYS A 581 -0.69 27.81 -11.53
N VAL A 582 -1.00 26.68 -12.17
CA VAL A 582 -1.34 26.61 -13.60
C VAL A 582 -2.84 26.30 -13.76
N PRO A 583 -3.56 26.95 -14.71
CA PRO A 583 -5.00 26.72 -14.90
C PRO A 583 -5.30 25.32 -15.43
N THR A 584 -6.58 24.95 -15.36
CA THR A 584 -7.10 23.64 -15.82
C THR A 584 -7.46 23.68 -17.31
N PHE A 585 -7.15 22.60 -18.04
CA PHE A 585 -7.36 22.44 -19.48
C PHE A 585 -8.43 21.39 -19.79
N ILE A 586 -9.07 21.49 -20.96
CA ILE A 586 -9.98 20.46 -21.50
C ILE A 586 -9.39 19.94 -22.81
N ILE A 587 -9.28 18.63 -22.94
CA ILE A 587 -8.72 17.92 -24.10
C ILE A 587 -9.79 17.05 -24.73
N THR A 588 -9.81 16.97 -26.06
CA THR A 588 -10.70 16.07 -26.81
C THR A 588 -9.94 14.83 -27.27
N ASN A 589 -10.26 13.68 -26.69
CA ASN A 589 -9.68 12.39 -27.03
C ASN A 589 -10.22 11.92 -28.39
N ARG A 590 -9.32 11.44 -29.25
CA ARG A 590 -9.67 10.78 -30.52
C ARG A 590 -9.06 9.38 -30.55
N LEU A 591 -9.75 8.44 -31.20
CA LEU A 591 -9.18 7.12 -31.49
C LEU A 591 -7.98 7.27 -32.44
N PRO A 592 -6.92 6.47 -32.28
CA PRO A 592 -5.79 6.48 -33.21
C PRO A 592 -6.23 5.99 -34.60
N GLU A 593 -5.75 6.64 -35.66
CA GLU A 593 -6.18 6.38 -37.06
C GLU A 593 -5.89 4.95 -37.56
N THR A 594 -5.09 4.18 -36.83
CA THR A 594 -4.62 2.84 -37.22
C THR A 594 -5.50 1.67 -36.76
N THR A 595 -6.73 1.93 -36.30
CA THR A 595 -7.69 0.87 -35.94
C THR A 595 -8.13 0.08 -37.18
N LYS A 596 -7.57 -1.13 -37.37
CA LYS A 596 -7.80 -2.03 -38.52
C LYS A 596 -9.26 -2.53 -38.70
N ASP A 597 -10.15 -2.24 -37.76
CA ASP A 597 -11.50 -2.81 -37.68
C ASP A 597 -12.65 -1.93 -38.21
N SER A 598 -12.34 -0.72 -38.72
CA SER A 598 -13.33 0.26 -39.19
C SER A 598 -14.32 0.76 -38.10
N VAL A 599 -13.87 0.83 -36.84
CA VAL A 599 -14.70 1.27 -35.71
C VAL A 599 -14.60 2.79 -35.54
N THR A 600 -15.64 3.51 -35.97
CA THR A 600 -15.81 4.93 -35.64
C THR A 600 -16.59 5.10 -34.33
N GLN A 601 -16.00 5.86 -33.41
CA GLN A 601 -16.67 6.43 -32.23
C GLN A 601 -16.55 7.96 -32.25
N PRO A 602 -17.54 8.71 -31.72
CA PRO A 602 -17.44 10.16 -31.58
C PRO A 602 -16.36 10.55 -30.56
N PRO A 603 -15.71 11.71 -30.69
CA PRO A 603 -14.68 12.16 -29.74
C PRO A 603 -15.28 12.47 -28.35
N GLY A 604 -14.59 12.06 -27.29
CA GLY A 604 -14.95 12.38 -25.90
C GLY A 604 -13.97 13.40 -25.30
N THR A 605 -14.40 14.21 -24.33
CA THR A 605 -13.54 15.20 -23.66
C THR A 605 -13.14 14.79 -22.24
N LYS A 606 -11.91 15.17 -21.83
CA LYS A 606 -11.39 15.03 -20.46
C LYS A 606 -10.76 16.34 -19.97
N THR A 607 -10.71 16.52 -18.65
CA THR A 607 -10.20 17.72 -17.98
C THR A 607 -8.89 17.42 -17.26
N ILE A 608 -7.87 18.28 -17.38
CA ILE A 608 -6.51 18.09 -16.84
C ILE A 608 -6.07 19.33 -16.05
N THR A 609 -5.61 19.15 -14.81
CA THR A 609 -5.04 20.23 -13.98
C THR A 609 -3.55 19.96 -13.74
N PRO A 610 -2.64 20.77 -14.32
CA PRO A 610 -1.20 20.62 -14.09
C PRO A 610 -0.81 20.98 -12.64
N PRO A 611 0.30 20.46 -12.10
CA PRO A 611 0.84 20.87 -10.81
C PRO A 611 1.37 22.33 -10.86
N PRO A 612 1.83 22.91 -9.75
CA PRO A 612 2.54 24.19 -9.79
C PRO A 612 3.87 24.10 -10.56
N TYR A 613 4.31 25.22 -11.14
CA TYR A 613 5.64 25.38 -11.75
C TYR A 613 6.63 26.00 -10.75
N PRO A 614 7.91 25.56 -10.67
CA PRO A 614 8.55 24.54 -11.50
C PRO A 614 7.99 23.14 -11.24
N TRP A 615 7.86 22.36 -12.32
CA TRP A 615 7.21 21.03 -12.31
C TRP A 615 7.89 20.00 -11.38
N THR A 616 9.12 20.31 -10.95
CA THR A 616 9.92 19.57 -9.97
C THR A 616 10.52 20.55 -8.99
N TYR A 617 10.42 20.27 -7.69
CA TYR A 617 11.06 21.03 -6.62
C TYR A 617 11.88 20.07 -5.75
N THR A 618 13.11 20.49 -5.42
CA THR A 618 13.97 19.82 -4.44
C THR A 618 14.25 20.83 -3.34
N PRO A 619 13.86 20.57 -2.08
CA PRO A 619 14.18 21.46 -0.97
C PRO A 619 15.70 21.63 -0.81
N PRO A 620 16.21 22.83 -0.48
CA PRO A 620 17.64 23.02 -0.24
C PRO A 620 18.10 22.20 0.96
N THR A 621 19.03 21.26 0.71
CA THR A 621 19.66 20.43 1.75
C THR A 621 20.73 21.22 2.51
N THR A 622 20.89 20.96 3.80
CA THR A 622 21.72 21.80 4.67
C THR A 622 23.20 21.83 4.24
N ARG A 623 23.68 23.00 3.81
CA ARG A 623 25.11 23.32 3.85
C ARG A 623 25.29 24.82 4.12
N PRO A 624 25.98 25.24 5.19
CA PRO A 624 26.34 26.64 5.35
C PRO A 624 27.43 27.00 4.31
N SER A 625 27.05 27.71 3.26
CA SER A 625 27.96 28.26 2.25
C SER A 625 28.68 29.49 2.79
N ASN A 626 29.80 29.26 3.48
CA ASN A 626 30.74 30.34 3.84
C ASN A 626 31.57 30.79 2.60
N THR A 627 30.89 31.32 1.60
CA THR A 627 31.48 32.07 0.47
C THR A 627 30.41 32.97 -0.15
N PRO A 628 30.55 34.31 -0.10
CA PRO A 628 30.03 35.16 -1.15
C PRO A 628 30.80 34.77 -2.43
N GLY A 629 30.11 34.17 -3.38
CA GLY A 629 30.62 33.92 -4.72
C GLY A 629 29.84 34.78 -5.68
N ASP A 630 30.50 35.78 -6.27
CA ASP A 630 29.98 36.50 -7.43
C ASP A 630 29.88 35.52 -8.59
N ASP A 631 28.72 35.45 -9.24
CA ASP A 631 28.53 34.94 -10.60
C ASP A 631 27.23 35.60 -11.14
N ASP A 632 27.33 36.89 -11.47
CA ASP A 632 26.42 37.54 -12.42
C ASP A 632 26.67 36.90 -13.80
N ASP A 633 25.70 36.16 -14.36
CA ASP A 633 25.37 36.07 -15.80
C ASP A 633 24.44 34.88 -16.09
N ASP A 634 23.11 35.10 -16.12
CA ASP A 634 22.19 34.36 -17.01
C ASP A 634 20.85 35.13 -17.17
N ASP A 635 20.70 35.82 -18.30
CA ASP A 635 19.77 36.94 -18.53
C ASP A 635 18.34 36.48 -18.96
N ASP A 636 17.83 35.39 -18.36
CA ASP A 636 16.57 34.71 -18.78
C ASP A 636 15.49 34.57 -17.67
N GLU A 637 15.70 35.13 -16.47
CA GLU A 637 14.68 35.09 -15.39
C GLU A 637 13.55 36.13 -15.57
N VAL A 638 12.38 35.66 -16.02
CA VAL A 638 11.17 36.47 -16.26
C VAL A 638 10.47 36.93 -14.95
N ILE A 639 10.89 36.40 -13.80
CA ILE A 639 10.44 36.80 -12.46
C ILE A 639 11.68 37.40 -11.76
N PRO A 640 11.59 38.57 -11.11
CA PRO A 640 12.73 39.12 -10.39
C PRO A 640 13.22 38.11 -9.33
N PRO A 641 14.55 37.92 -9.18
CA PRO A 641 15.09 36.98 -8.22
C PRO A 641 14.64 37.36 -6.81
N PHE A 642 14.30 36.35 -6.02
CA PHE A 642 13.92 36.53 -4.62
C PHE A 642 15.17 36.81 -3.77
N PRO A 643 15.07 37.63 -2.70
CA PRO A 643 16.18 37.86 -1.80
C PRO A 643 16.55 36.57 -1.04
N VAL A 644 17.84 36.35 -0.85
CA VAL A 644 18.39 35.20 -0.11
C VAL A 644 18.01 35.31 1.37
N VAL A 645 17.23 34.37 1.89
CA VAL A 645 16.74 34.40 3.27
C VAL A 645 17.76 33.77 4.22
N THR A 646 18.18 34.50 5.24
CA THR A 646 19.10 34.04 6.29
C THR A 646 18.34 33.54 7.50
N TRP A 647 18.51 32.28 7.86
CA TRP A 647 18.05 31.71 9.13
C TRP A 647 19.07 31.87 10.27
N ARG A 648 18.59 32.16 11.48
CA ARG A 648 19.36 32.07 12.74
C ARG A 648 18.60 31.30 13.82
N PRO A 649 19.29 30.57 14.72
CA PRO A 649 18.66 30.02 15.91
C PRO A 649 18.19 31.15 16.86
N GLY A 650 16.95 31.07 17.33
CA GLY A 650 16.39 32.03 18.29
C GLY A 650 14.86 32.08 18.29
N LYS A 651 14.29 32.97 19.12
CA LYS A 651 12.85 33.21 19.21
C LYS A 651 12.24 33.49 17.82
N PRO A 652 11.11 32.87 17.45
CA PRO A 652 10.47 33.06 16.16
C PRO A 652 10.31 34.52 15.75
N GLY A 653 10.68 34.84 14.51
CA GLY A 653 10.55 36.20 13.98
C GLY A 653 11.13 36.36 12.57
N PRO A 654 10.59 37.29 11.74
CA PRO A 654 9.38 38.07 11.97
C PRO A 654 8.11 37.19 11.89
N ILE A 655 7.29 37.21 12.94
CA ILE A 655 6.07 36.39 13.02
C ILE A 655 4.97 37.08 12.24
N CYS A 656 4.37 36.37 11.29
CA CYS A 656 3.28 36.87 10.48
C CYS A 656 2.05 37.25 11.32
N LYS A 657 1.51 38.45 11.07
CA LYS A 657 0.24 38.90 11.67
C LYS A 657 -0.94 38.85 10.71
N LYS A 658 -0.73 39.06 9.41
CA LYS A 658 -1.75 39.05 8.33
C LYS A 658 -1.13 38.67 6.99
N ASN A 659 -1.95 38.16 6.06
CA ASN A 659 -1.54 37.75 4.71
C ASN A 659 -0.40 36.70 4.68
N CYS A 660 -0.38 35.84 5.69
CA CYS A 660 0.65 34.82 5.86
C CYS A 660 0.70 33.85 4.68
N GLY A 661 1.89 33.29 4.46
CA GLY A 661 2.04 32.14 3.58
C GLY A 661 1.13 31.00 3.98
N LYS A 662 0.68 30.22 3.01
CA LYS A 662 -0.05 28.97 3.26
C LYS A 662 0.97 27.83 3.19
N PRO A 663 0.90 26.82 4.07
CA PRO A 663 1.80 25.69 3.97
C PRO A 663 1.57 25.00 2.61
N CYS A 664 2.55 25.10 1.71
CA CYS A 664 2.53 24.42 0.43
C CYS A 664 2.49 22.91 0.67
N ARG A 665 1.29 22.33 0.61
CA ARG A 665 1.11 20.87 0.66
C ARG A 665 1.77 20.29 -0.58
N VAL A 666 2.83 19.50 -0.37
CA VAL A 666 3.69 18.99 -1.43
C VAL A 666 2.88 18.16 -2.42
N PHE A 667 2.93 18.54 -3.69
CA PHE A 667 2.58 17.64 -4.79
C PHE A 667 3.70 16.61 -4.92
N CYS A 668 3.62 15.52 -4.16
CA CYS A 668 4.48 14.36 -4.35
C CYS A 668 4.13 13.68 -5.68
N SER A 669 4.72 14.17 -6.77
CA SER A 669 4.92 13.48 -8.04
C SER A 669 3.71 12.70 -8.59
N HIS A 670 2.77 13.41 -9.25
CA HIS A 670 2.26 13.15 -10.62
C HIS A 670 1.12 14.14 -10.96
N SER A 671 0.70 14.18 -12.23
CA SER A 671 -0.40 15.01 -12.74
C SER A 671 -1.73 14.74 -12.03
N CYS A 672 -2.41 15.78 -11.57
CA CYS A 672 -3.80 15.65 -11.14
C CYS A 672 -4.73 15.70 -12.37
N LEU A 673 -4.93 14.54 -12.99
CA LEU A 673 -6.16 14.31 -13.73
C LEU A 673 -7.32 14.30 -12.73
N LEU A 674 -8.09 15.39 -12.69
CA LEU A 674 -9.42 15.43 -12.07
C LEU A 674 -10.41 14.60 -12.90
N ASN A 675 -10.12 13.30 -12.97
CA ASN A 675 -10.99 12.16 -13.30
C ASN A 675 -10.17 10.86 -13.23
N CYS A 676 -9.63 10.57 -12.04
CA CYS A 676 -9.36 9.21 -11.60
C CYS A 676 -10.50 8.74 -10.70
N PRO A 677 -11.65 8.29 -11.23
CA PRO A 677 -12.53 7.44 -10.45
C PRO A 677 -11.81 6.12 -10.18
N ASP A 678 -11.89 5.64 -8.93
CA ASP A 678 -11.35 4.36 -8.49
C ASP A 678 -11.61 3.24 -9.51
N GLY A 679 -10.66 2.31 -9.66
CA GLY A 679 -10.66 1.28 -10.72
C GLY A 679 -12.01 0.61 -11.00
N GLY A 680 -12.62 0.97 -12.14
CA GLY A 680 -13.88 0.41 -12.63
C GLY A 680 -14.96 1.46 -12.95
N GLY A 681 -14.96 1.99 -14.18
CA GLY A 681 -16.04 2.88 -14.63
C GLY A 681 -15.93 3.44 -16.06
N ASP A 682 -14.72 3.72 -16.55
CA ASP A 682 -14.48 4.56 -17.74
C ASP A 682 -14.82 3.94 -19.13
N PHE A 683 -15.70 2.93 -19.18
CA PHE A 683 -16.23 2.36 -20.42
C PHE A 683 -17.75 2.36 -20.48
N ALA A 684 -18.30 3.49 -20.92
CA ALA A 684 -19.60 3.52 -21.58
C ALA A 684 -19.39 3.37 -23.10
N ASP A 685 -19.25 2.14 -23.60
CA ASP A 685 -19.56 1.88 -25.02
C ASP A 685 -21.08 1.72 -25.14
N PRO A 686 -21.81 2.67 -25.75
CA PRO A 686 -23.27 2.58 -25.89
C PRO A 686 -23.71 1.41 -26.78
N ARG A 687 -22.78 0.66 -27.40
CA ARG A 687 -23.03 -0.54 -28.21
C ARG A 687 -22.50 -1.84 -27.58
N ASN A 688 -21.78 -1.81 -26.45
CA ASN A 688 -21.25 -3.02 -25.78
C ASN A 688 -21.31 -2.96 -24.24
N PRO A 689 -22.34 -3.56 -23.59
CA PRO A 689 -22.53 -3.43 -22.15
C PRO A 689 -21.66 -4.35 -21.25
N LYS A 690 -20.71 -5.15 -21.75
CA LYS A 690 -19.86 -6.05 -20.90
C LYS A 690 -18.42 -6.31 -21.43
N PRO A 691 -17.37 -5.71 -20.82
CA PRO A 691 -15.96 -6.04 -21.09
C PRO A 691 -15.41 -7.29 -20.34
N PRO A 692 -14.34 -7.96 -20.84
CA PRO A 692 -13.61 -9.04 -20.15
C PRO A 692 -12.44 -8.54 -19.26
N LYS A 693 -11.79 -9.44 -18.49
CA LYS A 693 -10.72 -9.13 -17.51
C LYS A 693 -9.32 -9.71 -17.90
N ARG A 694 -8.25 -9.17 -17.26
CA ARG A 694 -6.81 -9.42 -17.52
C ARG A 694 -6.27 -10.75 -16.91
N PRO A 695 -5.26 -11.46 -17.50
CA PRO A 695 -4.73 -12.75 -17.00
C PRO A 695 -3.54 -12.68 -16.01
N VAL A 696 -3.15 -13.82 -15.38
CA VAL A 696 -2.11 -13.97 -14.32
C VAL A 696 -1.26 -15.27 -14.49
N PRO A 697 0.07 -15.31 -14.17
CA PRO A 697 0.96 -16.49 -14.36
C PRO A 697 1.31 -17.33 -13.08
N PRO A 698 1.98 -18.51 -13.19
CA PRO A 698 2.11 -19.53 -12.11
C PRO A 698 3.48 -19.61 -11.35
N ASN A 699 3.53 -20.39 -10.26
CA ASN A 699 4.66 -20.52 -9.29
C ASN A 699 5.50 -21.83 -9.38
N PRO A 700 6.83 -21.82 -9.05
CA PRO A 700 7.71 -23.01 -9.00
C PRO A 700 8.15 -23.48 -7.57
N THR A 701 8.68 -24.71 -7.48
CA THR A 701 9.07 -25.45 -6.23
C THR A 701 10.60 -25.50 -5.95
N ILE A 702 10.99 -25.74 -4.67
CA ILE A 702 12.40 -25.68 -4.18
C ILE A 702 12.78 -26.89 -3.28
N PRO A 703 13.96 -27.54 -3.43
CA PRO A 703 14.54 -28.50 -2.48
C PRO A 703 15.51 -27.87 -1.44
N LYS A 704 15.73 -28.54 -0.30
CA LYS A 704 16.52 -28.03 0.86
C LYS A 704 18.05 -28.33 0.79
N PRO A 705 18.90 -27.50 1.43
CA PRO A 705 20.36 -27.67 1.47
C PRO A 705 20.89 -28.40 2.72
N THR A 706 22.14 -28.86 2.65
CA THR A 706 22.90 -29.50 3.76
C THR A 706 24.29 -28.87 3.93
N GLY A 707 24.76 -28.69 5.17
CA GLY A 707 26.12 -28.24 5.51
C GLY A 707 26.14 -27.01 6.43
N LYS A 708 26.99 -27.01 7.47
CA LYS A 708 27.02 -26.01 8.56
C LYS A 708 28.31 -25.16 8.59
N PRO A 709 28.29 -23.95 9.21
CA PRO A 709 29.36 -22.94 9.10
C PRO A 709 30.30 -22.87 10.34
N VAL A 710 31.53 -22.36 10.17
CA VAL A 710 32.41 -21.98 11.30
C VAL A 710 33.14 -20.62 11.10
N LYS A 711 32.65 -19.70 11.94
CA LYS A 711 33.12 -18.47 12.60
C LYS A 711 34.62 -18.02 12.73
N PRO A 712 34.87 -16.77 13.23
CA PRO A 712 36.07 -15.93 12.97
C PRO A 712 36.78 -15.30 14.21
N THR A 713 37.86 -14.51 13.98
CA THR A 713 38.50 -13.50 14.90
C THR A 713 39.64 -12.76 14.17
N LYS A 714 40.17 -11.55 14.48
CA LYS A 714 39.86 -10.33 15.28
C LYS A 714 40.87 -9.22 14.84
N ILE A 715 40.50 -7.97 14.54
CA ILE A 715 40.60 -6.72 15.38
C ILE A 715 42.03 -6.41 15.90
N PRO A 716 42.66 -5.25 15.53
CA PRO A 716 42.53 -4.00 16.33
C PRO A 716 42.48 -2.63 15.61
N THR A 717 41.93 -1.65 16.35
CA THR A 717 41.77 -0.17 16.17
C THR A 717 43.03 0.63 16.64
N PRO A 718 43.14 2.01 16.67
CA PRO A 718 42.09 3.07 16.74
C PRO A 718 42.30 4.43 16.00
N GLY A 719 41.23 5.27 16.00
CA GLY A 719 41.20 6.71 15.64
C GLY A 719 40.75 7.01 14.20
N THR A 720 39.81 7.92 13.90
CA THR A 720 39.02 8.91 14.67
C THR A 720 37.56 9.02 14.15
N THR A 721 36.64 9.49 15.00
CA THR A 721 35.17 9.71 14.77
C THR A 721 34.81 11.21 14.75
N PRO A 722 33.56 11.65 14.47
CA PRO A 722 32.43 11.12 13.66
C PRO A 722 31.78 12.22 12.76
N GLU A 723 30.46 12.13 12.46
CA GLU A 723 29.53 13.19 11.94
C GLU A 723 29.68 13.50 10.41
N ASN A 724 28.76 13.14 9.50
CA ASN A 724 27.31 13.33 9.49
C ASN A 724 26.56 12.19 8.80
N LYS A 725 25.49 11.68 9.45
CA LYS A 725 24.62 10.61 8.91
C LYS A 725 23.12 10.90 9.01
N GLU A 726 22.72 12.02 9.60
CA GLU A 726 21.30 12.32 9.92
C GLU A 726 20.52 12.98 8.75
N HIS A 727 21.17 13.46 7.67
CA HIS A 727 20.43 14.13 6.59
C HIS A 727 19.93 13.19 5.47
N GLU A 728 20.64 12.10 5.14
CA GLU A 728 20.15 11.09 4.18
C GLU A 728 19.02 10.23 4.75
N ASP A 729 19.03 9.97 6.07
CA ASP A 729 18.02 9.14 6.72
C ASP A 729 16.64 9.84 6.78
N ASN A 730 16.60 11.18 6.83
CA ASN A 730 15.36 11.95 6.83
C ASN A 730 14.66 12.08 5.46
N GLU A 731 15.36 11.84 4.34
CA GLU A 731 14.72 11.67 3.02
C GLU A 731 14.30 10.22 2.77
N ARG A 732 15.05 9.27 3.34
CA ARG A 732 14.64 7.86 3.40
C ARG A 732 13.36 7.65 4.19
N GLN A 733 13.14 8.37 5.29
CA GLN A 733 11.94 8.21 6.13
C GLN A 733 10.64 8.42 5.31
N CYS A 734 10.54 9.53 4.56
CA CYS A 734 9.36 9.80 3.70
C CYS A 734 9.24 8.84 2.51
N ALA A 735 10.35 8.40 1.90
CA ALA A 735 10.31 7.44 0.79
C ALA A 735 9.87 6.03 1.26
N ILE A 736 10.17 5.69 2.52
CA ILE A 736 9.81 4.39 3.13
C ILE A 736 8.36 4.37 3.62
N GLU A 737 7.81 5.47 4.14
CA GLU A 737 6.41 5.49 4.61
C GLU A 737 5.36 5.40 3.48
N PHE A 738 5.71 5.77 2.23
CA PHE A 738 4.79 5.71 1.08
C PHE A 738 5.27 4.87 -0.11
N GLY A 739 6.46 4.25 -0.04
CA GLY A 739 6.86 3.16 -0.96
C GLY A 739 7.15 3.55 -2.41
N LEU A 740 7.84 4.68 -2.64
CA LEU A 740 8.23 5.15 -3.98
C LEU A 740 9.76 5.17 -4.19
N PRO A 741 10.29 4.74 -5.36
CA PRO A 741 11.72 4.85 -5.68
C PRO A 741 12.12 6.25 -6.20
N LEU A 742 13.34 6.66 -5.87
CA LEU A 742 13.94 7.95 -6.23
C LEU A 742 14.45 8.00 -7.70
N PRO A 743 14.27 9.11 -8.44
CA PRO A 743 14.82 9.31 -9.79
C PRO A 743 16.04 10.25 -9.85
N THR A 744 16.93 10.08 -10.84
CA THR A 744 18.06 11.00 -11.15
C THR A 744 18.13 11.35 -12.64
N TRP A 745 18.52 12.61 -12.96
CA TRP A 745 18.56 13.21 -14.31
C TRP A 745 20.03 13.32 -14.87
N ARG A 746 20.45 14.11 -15.89
CA ARG A 746 19.86 15.21 -16.72
C ARG A 746 20.70 15.46 -18.01
N ASP A 747 20.05 15.84 -19.13
CA ASP A 747 20.40 16.98 -20.04
C ASP A 747 21.74 17.02 -20.84
N PRO A 748 22.02 18.06 -21.71
CA PRO A 748 21.14 18.91 -22.58
C PRO A 748 21.70 19.29 -23.99
N ALA A 749 20.98 20.22 -24.68
CA ALA A 749 21.43 21.26 -25.67
C ALA A 749 21.50 20.91 -27.19
N THR A 750 21.33 21.83 -28.17
CA THR A 750 21.25 23.33 -28.20
C THR A 750 20.28 23.88 -29.29
N THR A 751 20.09 25.22 -29.37
CA THR A 751 19.03 26.01 -30.08
C THR A 751 19.45 26.77 -31.37
N THR A 752 18.47 27.31 -32.15
CA THR A 752 18.50 28.66 -32.83
C THR A 752 17.18 29.00 -33.60
N SER A 753 16.98 30.26 -34.04
CA SER A 753 15.67 30.88 -34.39
C SER A 753 15.61 31.69 -35.72
N VAL A 754 14.42 32.18 -36.15
CA VAL A 754 14.09 33.45 -36.90
C VAL A 754 12.60 33.48 -37.40
N LYS A 755 12.01 34.67 -37.68
CA LYS A 755 10.60 35.01 -38.07
C LYS A 755 10.53 35.82 -39.42
N PRO A 756 9.37 36.20 -40.01
CA PRO A 756 8.10 35.47 -40.33
C PRO A 756 7.46 35.80 -41.74
N LYS A 757 6.22 35.28 -42.02
CA LYS A 757 5.18 35.69 -43.04
C LYS A 757 5.19 34.97 -44.42
N PRO A 758 4.06 34.86 -45.18
CA PRO A 758 2.75 34.22 -44.92
C PRO A 758 2.44 32.98 -45.83
N THR A 759 1.31 32.27 -45.60
CA THR A 759 0.75 31.11 -46.37
C THR A 759 0.38 31.42 -47.85
N PRO A 760 0.24 30.45 -48.80
CA PRO A 760 -0.37 29.10 -48.71
C PRO A 760 0.39 27.96 -49.49
N PRO A 761 -0.22 26.91 -50.11
CA PRO A 761 -0.51 25.59 -49.53
C PRO A 761 0.30 24.38 -50.10
N LYS A 762 0.08 23.21 -49.48
CA LYS A 762 0.73 21.87 -49.63
C LYS A 762 0.83 21.31 -51.08
N PRO A 763 1.89 20.52 -51.40
CA PRO A 763 1.71 19.06 -51.53
C PRO A 763 2.86 18.19 -50.92
N SER A 764 2.64 16.88 -50.80
CA SER A 764 3.49 15.92 -50.04
C SER A 764 4.65 15.29 -50.85
N PRO A 765 5.83 14.99 -50.23
CA PRO A 765 6.91 14.16 -50.82
C PRO A 765 6.82 12.65 -50.50
N LYS A 766 7.74 11.87 -51.11
CA LYS A 766 7.85 10.39 -51.10
C LYS A 766 8.63 9.81 -49.90
N PRO A 767 8.53 8.49 -49.62
CA PRO A 767 9.23 7.83 -48.50
C PRO A 767 10.70 7.46 -48.78
N ASP A 768 11.47 7.33 -47.70
CA ASP A 768 12.94 7.16 -47.67
C ASP A 768 13.48 5.72 -47.82
N PRO A 769 14.76 5.54 -48.18
CA PRO A 769 15.41 4.24 -48.35
C PRO A 769 15.82 3.56 -47.02
N LYS A 770 16.06 2.24 -47.07
CA LYS A 770 16.24 1.37 -45.90
C LYS A 770 17.71 1.30 -45.41
N PRO A 771 17.99 1.37 -44.09
CA PRO A 771 19.35 1.43 -43.54
C PRO A 771 20.15 0.11 -43.63
N PRO A 772 21.50 0.18 -43.58
CA PRO A 772 22.42 -0.97 -43.62
C PRO A 772 22.43 -1.82 -42.33
N SER A 773 23.01 -3.03 -42.42
CA SER A 773 23.06 -4.03 -41.33
C SER A 773 24.47 -4.63 -41.15
N PRO A 774 24.82 -5.17 -39.96
CA PRO A 774 26.13 -5.79 -39.71
C PRO A 774 26.41 -7.00 -40.60
N ASN A 775 27.69 -7.21 -40.94
CA ASN A 775 28.16 -8.30 -41.78
C ASN A 775 29.32 -9.08 -41.11
N PRO A 776 29.08 -10.34 -40.67
CA PRO A 776 30.10 -11.15 -40.00
C PRO A 776 31.39 -11.40 -40.78
N LYS A 777 31.38 -11.26 -42.12
CA LYS A 777 32.59 -11.38 -42.95
C LYS A 777 33.56 -10.20 -42.82
N THR A 778 33.19 -9.15 -42.07
CA THR A 778 34.00 -7.96 -41.81
C THR A 778 34.53 -7.88 -40.37
N GLU A 779 34.27 -8.91 -39.56
CA GLU A 779 34.64 -8.97 -38.13
C GLU A 779 36.12 -9.31 -37.92
N GLU A 780 36.91 -8.35 -37.41
CA GLU A 780 38.30 -8.56 -36.98
C GLU A 780 38.40 -8.40 -35.45
N VAL A 781 38.98 -9.39 -34.76
CA VAL A 781 39.20 -9.39 -33.30
C VAL A 781 40.62 -8.88 -32.99
N LYS A 782 40.74 -7.94 -32.04
CA LYS A 782 42.02 -7.38 -31.58
C LYS A 782 42.11 -7.42 -30.06
N CYS A 783 43.18 -8.02 -29.56
CA CYS A 783 43.35 -8.35 -28.15
C CYS A 783 44.37 -7.43 -27.47
N TYR A 784 44.08 -6.97 -26.25
CA TYR A 784 44.91 -6.02 -25.51
C TYR A 784 44.96 -6.30 -24.00
N GLY A 785 45.89 -5.64 -23.31
CA GLY A 785 46.20 -5.86 -21.91
C GLY A 785 47.39 -6.82 -21.73
N ILE A 786 48.50 -6.29 -21.23
CA ILE A 786 49.69 -7.09 -20.86
C ILE A 786 49.54 -7.45 -19.37
N GLY A 787 49.53 -8.74 -19.05
CA GLY A 787 49.35 -9.27 -17.68
C GLY A 787 47.95 -9.82 -17.40
N GLY A 788 46.89 -9.17 -17.90
CA GLY A 788 45.50 -9.62 -17.75
C GLY A 788 44.93 -9.50 -16.32
N ALA A 789 43.61 -9.62 -16.20
CA ALA A 789 42.93 -9.62 -14.90
C ALA A 789 42.85 -11.04 -14.35
N TRP A 790 43.06 -11.20 -13.05
CA TRP A 790 43.05 -12.51 -12.41
C TRP A 790 41.61 -12.99 -12.18
N ILE A 791 41.04 -13.71 -13.14
CA ILE A 791 39.63 -14.14 -13.10
C ILE A 791 39.42 -15.47 -13.85
N HIS A 792 38.58 -16.34 -13.31
CA HIS A 792 38.22 -17.60 -13.96
C HIS A 792 37.33 -17.39 -15.19
N ARG A 793 37.63 -18.12 -16.27
CA ARG A 793 36.91 -18.03 -17.55
C ARG A 793 35.40 -18.25 -17.42
N ALA A 794 34.95 -19.12 -16.50
CA ALA A 794 33.53 -19.35 -16.25
C ALA A 794 32.77 -18.08 -15.81
N LEU A 795 33.38 -17.25 -14.96
CA LEU A 795 32.79 -16.00 -14.48
C LEU A 795 32.76 -14.91 -15.57
N VAL A 796 33.77 -14.92 -16.44
CA VAL A 796 33.79 -14.09 -17.65
C VAL A 796 32.67 -14.46 -18.63
N ILE A 797 32.31 -15.76 -18.71
CA ILE A 797 31.20 -16.25 -19.51
C ILE A 797 29.85 -15.89 -18.86
N GLU A 798 29.74 -15.99 -17.54
CA GLU A 798 28.55 -15.57 -16.79
C GLU A 798 28.25 -14.06 -16.99
N ALA A 799 29.27 -13.21 -16.93
CA ALA A 799 29.14 -11.78 -17.23
C ALA A 799 28.64 -11.51 -18.67
N LEU A 800 29.08 -12.30 -19.64
CA LEU A 800 28.61 -12.25 -21.03
C LEU A 800 27.15 -12.67 -21.17
N GLU A 801 26.76 -13.74 -20.51
CA GLU A 801 25.39 -14.24 -20.56
C GLU A 801 24.42 -13.24 -19.90
N ASP A 802 24.78 -12.64 -18.74
CA ASP A 802 24.00 -11.53 -18.14
C ASP A 802 23.89 -10.31 -19.06
N PHE A 803 24.96 -9.93 -19.78
CA PHE A 803 24.93 -8.80 -20.72
C PHE A 803 23.99 -9.06 -21.90
N CYS A 804 24.11 -10.21 -22.57
CA CYS A 804 23.28 -10.53 -23.74
C CYS A 804 21.81 -10.82 -23.35
N ASP A 805 21.56 -11.43 -22.19
CA ASP A 805 20.19 -11.69 -21.72
C ASP A 805 19.48 -10.42 -21.23
N ARG A 806 20.20 -9.49 -20.58
CA ARG A 806 19.65 -8.21 -20.10
C ARG A 806 19.17 -7.31 -21.22
N TYR A 807 19.87 -7.36 -22.36
CA TYR A 807 19.62 -6.51 -23.51
C TYR A 807 18.93 -7.23 -24.68
N GLU A 808 18.43 -8.46 -24.47
CA GLU A 808 17.73 -9.23 -25.50
C GLU A 808 16.54 -8.45 -26.09
N GLY A 809 16.52 -8.33 -27.42
CA GLY A 809 15.48 -7.62 -28.17
C GLY A 809 15.63 -6.11 -28.20
N GLN A 810 16.60 -5.51 -27.50
CA GLN A 810 16.84 -4.07 -27.57
C GLN A 810 17.38 -3.67 -28.93
N VAL A 811 16.79 -2.62 -29.50
CA VAL A 811 17.11 -2.10 -30.83
C VAL A 811 17.95 -0.84 -30.70
N LEU A 812 19.19 -0.90 -31.20
CA LEU A 812 20.10 0.23 -31.32
C LEU A 812 19.99 0.78 -32.74
N ASP A 813 19.42 1.98 -32.85
CA ASP A 813 19.21 2.65 -34.13
C ASP A 813 20.07 3.91 -34.21
N ALA A 814 21.22 3.78 -34.86
CA ALA A 814 22.08 4.89 -35.21
C ALA A 814 21.56 5.54 -36.51
N ALA A 815 20.30 6.00 -36.51
CA ALA A 815 19.48 6.28 -37.70
C ALA A 815 20.02 7.34 -38.69
N LYS A 816 21.16 7.97 -38.40
CA LYS A 816 21.88 8.88 -39.30
C LYS A 816 23.34 8.41 -39.47
N PRO A 817 23.95 8.59 -40.66
CA PRO A 817 25.39 8.40 -40.84
C PRO A 817 26.18 9.12 -39.73
N GLU A 818 27.31 8.54 -39.31
CA GLU A 818 28.21 9.07 -38.28
C GLU A 818 27.61 9.26 -36.87
N THR A 819 26.32 8.95 -36.62
CA THR A 819 25.80 8.80 -35.25
C THR A 819 26.17 7.45 -34.67
N GLU A 820 26.37 7.40 -33.34
CA GLU A 820 26.67 6.18 -32.59
C GLU A 820 25.67 5.96 -31.44
N ARG A 821 25.37 4.70 -31.13
CA ARG A 821 24.53 4.27 -29.99
C ARG A 821 25.18 3.10 -29.28
N THR A 822 25.45 3.27 -27.98
CA THR A 822 26.26 2.34 -27.18
C THR A 822 25.46 1.76 -26.03
N LEU A 823 25.34 0.44 -25.97
CA LEU A 823 25.07 -0.27 -24.71
C LEU A 823 26.40 -0.57 -24.05
N GLU A 824 26.49 -0.30 -22.75
CA GLU A 824 27.67 -0.66 -21.96
C GLU A 824 27.24 -1.21 -20.60
N CYS A 825 27.86 -2.30 -20.17
CA CYS A 825 27.70 -2.81 -18.81
C CYS A 825 29.03 -3.19 -18.18
N GLN A 826 29.24 -2.72 -16.96
CA GLN A 826 30.29 -3.16 -16.06
C GLN A 826 29.73 -4.23 -15.13
N HIS A 827 30.01 -5.50 -15.38
CA HIS A 827 29.62 -6.62 -14.52
C HIS A 827 30.74 -6.91 -13.50
N GLY A 828 30.42 -6.88 -12.19
CA GLY A 828 31.38 -7.07 -11.10
C GLY A 828 31.46 -8.53 -10.64
N VAL A 829 32.55 -9.22 -10.97
CA VAL A 829 32.74 -10.67 -10.75
C VAL A 829 33.82 -10.96 -9.71
N VAL A 830 33.47 -11.78 -8.71
CA VAL A 830 34.35 -12.13 -7.57
C VAL A 830 35.36 -13.19 -8.00
N CYS A 831 36.64 -12.87 -7.88
CA CYS A 831 37.73 -13.78 -8.24
C CYS A 831 38.15 -14.58 -7.00
N THR A 832 38.33 -15.89 -7.15
CA THR A 832 38.49 -16.81 -6.00
C THR A 832 39.85 -17.52 -5.98
N GLY A 833 40.88 -16.92 -5.36
CA GLY A 833 42.19 -17.57 -5.22
C GLY A 833 43.07 -16.98 -4.12
N ASP A 834 43.90 -17.86 -3.56
CA ASP A 834 45.03 -17.60 -2.66
C ASP A 834 44.77 -16.66 -1.45
N GLY A 835 43.51 -16.61 -0.98
CA GLY A 835 43.14 -16.18 0.36
C GLY A 835 42.60 -14.76 0.52
N PHE A 836 42.69 -13.91 -0.52
CA PHE A 836 42.07 -12.57 -0.53
C PHE A 836 41.12 -12.45 -1.72
N GLY A 837 39.83 -12.31 -1.45
CA GLY A 837 38.83 -12.10 -2.49
C GLY A 837 38.95 -10.72 -3.13
N CYS A 838 39.53 -10.63 -4.31
CA CYS A 838 39.38 -9.48 -5.19
C CYS A 838 38.10 -9.63 -6.02
N VAL A 839 37.44 -8.53 -6.39
CA VAL A 839 36.48 -8.56 -7.50
C VAL A 839 37.05 -7.76 -8.66
N VAL A 840 36.83 -8.29 -9.85
CA VAL A 840 37.24 -7.72 -11.11
C VAL A 840 35.98 -7.19 -11.78
N ASN A 841 36.06 -5.99 -12.33
CA ASN A 841 34.98 -5.40 -13.10
C ASN A 841 35.22 -5.72 -14.58
N VAL A 842 34.29 -6.45 -15.17
CA VAL A 842 34.28 -6.83 -16.58
C VAL A 842 33.38 -5.87 -17.33
N LEU A 843 33.96 -5.01 -18.16
CA LEU A 843 33.21 -4.13 -19.04
C LEU A 843 32.85 -4.87 -20.33
N MET A 844 31.60 -4.73 -20.75
CA MET A 844 31.08 -5.26 -22.00
C MET A 844 30.27 -4.17 -22.69
N SER A 845 30.61 -3.83 -23.93
CA SER A 845 29.84 -2.84 -24.69
C SER A 845 29.68 -3.20 -26.16
N VAL A 846 28.60 -2.68 -26.75
CA VAL A 846 28.33 -2.69 -28.19
C VAL A 846 27.90 -1.30 -28.64
N THR A 847 28.65 -0.73 -29.56
CA THR A 847 28.40 0.57 -30.19
C THR A 847 28.02 0.36 -31.64
N VAL A 848 26.79 0.74 -31.99
CA VAL A 848 26.26 0.68 -33.36
C VAL A 848 26.41 2.05 -33.99
N LYS A 849 26.91 2.11 -35.22
CA LYS A 849 27.34 3.35 -35.89
C LYS A 849 26.86 3.46 -37.34
N ASN A 850 27.11 4.61 -37.97
CA ASN A 850 27.04 4.83 -39.42
C ASN A 850 25.68 4.54 -40.10
N GLY A 851 24.56 5.02 -39.53
CA GLY A 851 23.25 4.81 -40.14
C GLY A 851 22.66 3.42 -39.86
N CYS A 852 23.37 2.53 -39.18
CA CYS A 852 22.95 1.15 -39.00
C CYS A 852 21.91 1.00 -37.87
N ARG A 853 20.93 0.12 -38.11
CA ARG A 853 19.96 -0.32 -37.10
C ARG A 853 20.21 -1.79 -36.77
N PHE A 854 20.63 -2.05 -35.53
CA PHE A 854 20.95 -3.39 -35.04
C PHE A 854 20.04 -3.75 -33.87
N THR A 855 19.77 -5.04 -33.68
CA THR A 855 18.98 -5.55 -32.55
C THR A 855 19.81 -6.59 -31.83
N VAL A 856 19.99 -6.43 -30.52
CA VAL A 856 20.72 -7.40 -29.70
C VAL A 856 19.88 -8.67 -29.60
N GLY A 857 20.20 -9.68 -30.40
CA GLY A 857 19.37 -10.87 -30.55
C GLY A 857 19.76 -12.01 -29.61
N GLY A 858 18.77 -12.60 -28.93
CA GLY A 858 18.68 -14.02 -28.52
C GLY A 858 19.44 -14.47 -27.26
N LYS A 859 18.77 -15.24 -26.40
CA LYS A 859 19.42 -15.97 -25.29
C LYS A 859 20.36 -17.09 -25.75
N GLY A 860 21.52 -17.16 -25.09
CA GLY A 860 22.48 -18.27 -25.19
C GLY A 860 23.59 -18.11 -26.24
N PRO A 861 24.69 -18.89 -26.14
CA PRO A 861 25.97 -18.63 -26.81
C PRO A 861 25.98 -18.81 -28.34
N LYS A 862 24.85 -19.14 -28.97
CA LYS A 862 24.69 -19.21 -30.44
C LYS A 862 23.98 -18.00 -31.04
N SER A 863 23.50 -17.09 -30.20
CA SER A 863 22.91 -15.83 -30.65
C SER A 863 24.00 -14.88 -31.17
N GLU A 864 23.63 -13.77 -31.83
CA GLU A 864 24.65 -12.89 -32.44
C GLU A 864 25.51 -12.18 -31.39
N CYS A 865 24.87 -11.69 -30.31
CA CYS A 865 25.56 -11.14 -29.14
C CYS A 865 26.47 -12.19 -28.48
N GLY A 866 25.91 -13.37 -28.19
CA GLY A 866 26.63 -14.47 -27.54
C GLY A 866 27.82 -14.95 -28.38
N ARG A 867 27.64 -15.15 -29.69
CA ARG A 867 28.68 -15.57 -30.64
C ARG A 867 29.84 -14.58 -30.68
N ILE A 868 29.56 -13.28 -30.84
CA ILE A 868 30.60 -12.26 -31.03
C ILE A 868 31.44 -12.09 -29.77
N LEU A 869 30.78 -11.87 -28.61
CA LEU A 869 31.48 -11.64 -27.35
C LEU A 869 32.21 -12.92 -26.89
N ARG A 870 31.63 -14.11 -27.14
CA ARG A 870 32.28 -15.38 -26.77
C ARG A 870 33.49 -15.66 -27.66
N ARG A 871 33.41 -15.34 -28.95
CA ARG A 871 34.56 -15.43 -29.87
C ARG A 871 35.71 -14.52 -29.42
N MET A 872 35.44 -13.30 -28.97
CA MET A 872 36.50 -12.43 -28.41
C MET A 872 37.14 -13.00 -27.15
N ILE A 873 36.34 -13.54 -26.21
CA ILE A 873 36.87 -14.23 -25.02
C ILE A 873 37.71 -15.45 -25.43
N ASP A 874 37.25 -16.22 -26.43
CA ASP A 874 37.92 -17.44 -26.84
C ASP A 874 39.22 -17.18 -27.63
N GLU A 875 39.29 -16.14 -28.48
CA GLU A 875 40.48 -15.77 -29.26
C GLU A 875 41.50 -14.94 -28.46
N CYS A 876 41.08 -14.08 -27.53
CA CYS A 876 41.99 -13.23 -26.75
C CYS A 876 42.58 -13.88 -25.49
N ASP A 877 42.02 -15.00 -25.03
CA ASP A 877 42.47 -15.76 -23.87
C ASP A 877 42.81 -17.21 -24.26
N ALA A 878 44.01 -17.40 -24.81
CA ALA A 878 44.44 -18.64 -25.45
C ALA A 878 45.38 -19.54 -24.62
N SER A 879 45.86 -19.13 -23.42
CA SER A 879 47.03 -19.82 -22.82
C SER A 879 47.23 -19.88 -21.30
N ASP A 880 46.36 -19.35 -20.43
CA ASP A 880 46.46 -19.62 -18.97
C ASP A 880 45.07 -19.69 -18.31
N VAL A 881 44.89 -20.56 -17.32
CA VAL A 881 43.65 -20.74 -16.55
C VAL A 881 43.30 -19.50 -15.70
N ARG A 882 44.27 -18.64 -15.39
CA ARG A 882 44.15 -17.62 -14.33
C ARG A 882 44.00 -16.16 -14.78
N TYR A 883 44.64 -15.72 -15.87
CA TYR A 883 44.66 -14.31 -16.28
C TYR A 883 43.96 -14.07 -17.61
N LYS A 884 43.04 -13.10 -17.67
CA LYS A 884 42.19 -12.81 -18.84
C LYS A 884 42.51 -11.46 -19.46
N LYS A 885 42.68 -11.44 -20.78
CA LYS A 885 42.94 -10.22 -21.58
C LYS A 885 41.64 -9.61 -22.08
N GLY A 886 41.68 -8.32 -22.39
CA GLY A 886 40.61 -7.62 -23.09
C GLY A 886 40.66 -7.85 -24.59
N GLY A 887 39.53 -7.63 -25.24
CA GLY A 887 39.37 -7.68 -26.69
C GLY A 887 38.42 -6.60 -27.18
N THR A 888 38.63 -6.17 -28.41
CA THR A 888 37.63 -5.45 -29.21
C THR A 888 37.42 -6.19 -30.51
N MET A 889 36.24 -6.05 -31.09
CA MET A 889 35.95 -6.49 -32.44
C MET A 889 35.18 -5.39 -33.16
N SER A 890 35.65 -5.01 -34.33
CA SER A 890 35.01 -4.00 -35.18
C SER A 890 34.41 -4.65 -36.41
N SER A 891 33.30 -4.10 -36.88
CA SER A 891 32.61 -4.49 -38.12
C SER A 891 32.15 -3.25 -38.89
N ASN A 892 31.54 -3.45 -40.05
CA ASN A 892 31.00 -2.36 -40.88
C ASN A 892 29.88 -1.53 -40.22
N CYS A 893 29.21 -2.04 -39.17
CA CYS A 893 28.07 -1.38 -38.52
C CYS A 893 28.16 -1.30 -36.99
N ALA A 894 29.00 -2.11 -36.34
CA ALA A 894 29.09 -2.16 -34.89
C ALA A 894 30.51 -2.48 -34.40
N ASP A 895 30.93 -1.80 -33.34
CA ASP A 895 32.11 -2.10 -32.55
C ASP A 895 31.68 -2.75 -31.23
N TRP A 896 32.43 -3.76 -30.80
CA TRP A 896 32.18 -4.52 -29.59
C TRP A 896 33.43 -4.49 -28.72
N LYS A 897 33.24 -4.39 -27.41
CA LYS A 897 34.33 -4.37 -26.43
C LYS A 897 34.06 -5.35 -25.30
N PHE A 898 35.10 -6.05 -24.90
CA PHE A 898 35.17 -6.86 -23.69
C PHE A 898 36.47 -6.49 -22.95
N ASP A 899 36.38 -5.94 -21.75
CA ASP A 899 37.55 -5.55 -20.95
C ASP A 899 37.43 -6.03 -19.49
N PRO A 900 38.11 -7.13 -19.13
CA PRO A 900 38.16 -7.62 -17.77
C PRO A 900 39.14 -6.83 -16.89
N ASN A 901 39.84 -5.81 -17.38
CA ASN A 901 40.78 -5.00 -16.59
C ASN A 901 40.20 -3.64 -16.19
N TYR A 902 38.89 -3.44 -16.35
CA TYR A 902 38.25 -2.13 -16.20
C TYR A 902 38.35 -1.62 -14.76
N ARG A 903 38.96 -0.43 -14.58
CA ARG A 903 39.24 0.18 -13.27
C ARG A 903 38.16 1.18 -12.80
N GLY A 904 36.91 0.96 -13.19
CA GLY A 904 35.76 1.71 -12.67
C GLY A 904 35.59 1.51 -11.16
N TRP A 905 35.11 2.56 -10.48
CA TRP A 905 34.85 2.52 -9.04
C TRP A 905 33.76 1.49 -8.69
N TRP A 906 33.90 0.84 -7.53
CA TRP A 906 33.12 -0.34 -7.21
C TRP A 906 31.67 -0.02 -6.81
N SER A 907 30.77 -0.22 -7.76
CA SER A 907 29.39 -0.65 -7.48
C SER A 907 29.07 -1.85 -8.37
N LYS A 908 28.27 -2.80 -7.89
CA LYS A 908 27.95 -4.02 -8.66
C LYS A 908 27.00 -3.67 -9.81
N ASN A 909 27.38 -4.08 -11.01
CA ASN A 909 26.53 -4.21 -12.19
C ASN A 909 25.81 -2.91 -12.61
N GLN A 910 26.61 -1.86 -12.89
CA GLN A 910 26.13 -0.69 -13.63
C GLN A 910 26.07 -1.02 -15.12
N CYS A 911 24.92 -0.80 -15.76
CA CYS A 911 24.81 -0.81 -17.21
C CYS A 911 24.05 0.44 -17.70
N SER A 912 24.50 1.02 -18.80
CA SER A 912 23.93 2.17 -19.52
C SER A 912 23.56 1.80 -20.96
N ALA A 913 22.71 2.60 -21.59
CA ALA A 913 22.10 2.30 -22.90
C ALA A 913 21.80 3.56 -23.74
#